data_AF-A0AAD5H4C4-F1
#
_entry.id   AF-A0AAD5H4C4-F1
#
_cell.length_a   1.000
_cell.length_b   1.000
_cell.length_c   1.000
_cell.angle_alpha   90.00
_cell.angle_beta   90.00
_cell.angle_gamma   90.00
#
_symmetry.space_group_name_H-M   'P 1'
#
loop_
_entity.id
_entity.type
_entity.pdbx_description
1 polymer ?
#
loop_
_entity_poly.entity_id
_entity_poly.type
_entity_poly.pdbx_seq_one_letter_code
_entity_poly.pdbx_strand_id
1 'polypeptide(L)'
;MAEHQGDFHIAEDYPLQPLVDDCRLLGSLLDDCLRIEVGDELFHKIERIRTLSECAQQLTAAHDKDAGRLLSQKMAEELFALPLEEALPIVRAFGHYLNLTSIAEQLAVFISLSCPASLLLLARSLTSIAEQHHSVRTTRMDGVQVKTLDESFHDLLESGVSPDQLYDAVTTQHVEIVLTAHPTQVNRRTLQHKHTRIATLLAQNDRKDLTQEEREHILEELIREITALWQTDELRRRKPTPLDEARGGLHIVEQSLWSSLPKLLRRMSSSLKKHTGRELPIDACPIRFGSWMGGDRDGNPNVTAKTTLDVATLSRWMAADLYLKEVDALRFELSMSHASDEVLNMAYDISCKHHQHGAEEHTHARPPSAAYQAVGAGAVEGSVVRGLQRGDSTLMGSTMELLPQGSETNFADLSASAEDIMSPPGVSSPTGGPSSPRGNTWAHGRGTIAEAAANALSKGSPRGVTPNHSALALEAALAKPAAAGGSSASVAAIQSKLHKLSVLPPGVSGAGLGTAPSGSIPNQGLHRVDTMGKLMSPTTMKRRGLKAAEFNKSSVDALLHPRQAGANPYRVVLGEVRQRLVATRRRMEELLAGHVPDSDAEWYETEEQLLEPLLAVYWSLWECGGGIVAEGRMLDLLRRIYCFGLSLMKLDLRQESGRHTDCLTEVTEHLGLGSYGEWPEEQRLQFLTEELQGRRPLIPPSMPFSPEAKEVMDTLKVAAVLGRQCLSAYVISMATRASDVLAVELLQREARFMVLNESGPRAQGRAPSPPLRVVPLFETLSDLEASRSVMQSLYSNPWYRQHLATVHNNSQEVMLGYSDSGKDAGRLAAAWALYKAQEDLVTVCKQHGVELTLFHGRGGTLAILSQPPGSVEGRLRITEQGEMVQAKFGVPSVAVRQLEVFSNAVLTATLQVGAAGCCWLVLRERSGQQAYRGIVFEDPQFISYFQKATPQEELGNLNIGSRPTRRKATQDVTSLRAIPWIFAWTQTRLILPAWLGVADALLAAASSGKRPMLREMYEHWPFFQSLIDLIEMVMSKADMRIAALYDTVLVADAQERALGDALRRRYQDTVAAVLMVTGHARLEDNNPTLRRLIEMRNPHVDPINVMQVEILRRLRRQPDNLQLRDALLLTINGVAAGMRNTG
;
A
#
# COMPACT_ATOMS: atom_id res chain seq x y z
N MET A 1 38.84 -30.37 -25.35
CA MET A 1 39.17 -29.27 -26.28
C MET A 1 39.40 -28.04 -25.43
N ALA A 2 40.65 -27.60 -25.32
CA ALA A 2 40.98 -26.26 -24.83
C ALA A 2 40.99 -25.29 -26.03
N GLU A 3 41.20 -24.00 -25.77
CA GLU A 3 41.22 -22.91 -26.78
C GLU A 3 39.87 -22.60 -27.45
N HIS A 4 38.95 -21.99 -26.70
CA HIS A 4 37.99 -20.99 -27.22
C HIS A 4 37.57 -20.03 -26.08
N GLN A 5 38.55 -19.31 -25.51
CA GLN A 5 38.26 -18.04 -24.84
C GLN A 5 38.05 -17.00 -25.95
N GLY A 6 36.81 -16.90 -26.41
CA GLY A 6 36.41 -15.76 -27.23
C GLY A 6 36.33 -14.53 -26.34
N ASP A 7 37.13 -13.51 -26.64
CA ASP A 7 36.94 -12.15 -26.11
C ASP A 7 35.56 -11.65 -26.55
N PHE A 8 34.55 -11.85 -25.70
CA PHE A 8 33.34 -11.07 -25.79
C PHE A 8 33.72 -9.62 -25.50
N HIS A 9 33.59 -8.76 -26.50
CA HIS A 9 33.68 -7.32 -26.30
C HIS A 9 32.60 -6.89 -25.29
N ILE A 10 33.01 -6.70 -24.03
CA ILE A 10 32.21 -6.12 -22.96
C ILE A 10 32.04 -4.62 -23.28
N ALA A 11 31.07 -4.32 -24.12
CA ALA A 11 30.62 -2.96 -24.37
C ALA A 11 29.63 -2.55 -23.26
N GLU A 12 30.04 -1.58 -22.43
CA GLU A 12 29.17 -0.76 -21.57
C GLU A 12 28.45 -1.44 -20.37
N ASP A 13 29.06 -2.46 -19.77
CA ASP A 13 28.50 -3.22 -18.63
C ASP A 13 28.85 -2.61 -17.25
N TYR A 14 28.23 -1.47 -16.86
CA TYR A 14 28.26 -0.97 -15.47
C TYR A 14 26.95 -0.26 -15.05
N PRO A 15 25.95 -1.02 -14.57
CA PRO A 15 25.17 -0.54 -13.41
C PRO A 15 25.05 -1.56 -12.27
N LEU A 16 24.86 -2.84 -12.58
CA LEU A 16 24.26 -3.83 -11.67
C LEU A 16 25.19 -4.41 -10.60
N GLN A 17 26.47 -4.03 -10.57
CA GLN A 17 27.47 -4.70 -9.72
C GLN A 17 27.14 -4.69 -8.21
N PRO A 18 26.69 -3.58 -7.59
CA PRO A 18 26.32 -3.59 -6.16
C PRO A 18 25.18 -4.58 -5.85
N LEU A 19 24.14 -4.61 -6.68
CA LEU A 19 23.03 -5.56 -6.54
C LEU A 19 23.52 -7.02 -6.67
N VAL A 20 24.42 -7.29 -7.61
CA VAL A 20 25.01 -8.63 -7.78
C VAL A 20 25.82 -9.03 -6.53
N ASP A 21 26.55 -8.08 -5.92
CA ASP A 21 27.33 -8.34 -4.72
C ASP A 21 26.46 -8.51 -3.46
N ASP A 22 25.36 -7.76 -3.33
CA ASP A 22 24.34 -7.98 -2.31
C ASP A 22 23.67 -9.35 -2.44
N CYS A 23 23.26 -9.73 -3.66
CA CYS A 23 22.67 -11.05 -3.93
C CYS A 23 23.67 -12.17 -3.61
N ARG A 24 24.97 -12.00 -3.92
CA ARG A 24 26.03 -12.94 -3.54
C ARG A 24 26.20 -13.03 -2.04
N LEU A 25 26.22 -11.90 -1.33
CA LEU A 25 26.36 -11.85 0.13
C LEU A 25 25.20 -12.58 0.81
N LEU A 26 23.96 -12.19 0.53
CA LEU A 26 22.78 -12.83 1.10
C LEU A 26 22.69 -14.31 0.70
N GLY A 27 23.10 -14.65 -0.53
CA GLY A 27 23.23 -16.02 -1.02
C GLY A 27 24.22 -16.84 -0.19
N SER A 28 25.45 -16.36 0.01
CA SER A 28 26.45 -17.07 0.81
C SER A 28 26.06 -17.24 2.28
N LEU A 29 25.41 -16.23 2.88
CA LEU A 29 24.92 -16.32 4.25
C LEU A 29 23.77 -17.35 4.38
N LEU A 30 22.94 -17.49 3.35
CA LEU A 30 21.94 -18.56 3.28
C LEU A 30 22.59 -19.93 3.01
N ASP A 31 23.59 -20.02 2.13
CA ASP A 31 24.33 -21.27 1.87
C ASP A 31 24.96 -21.82 3.17
N ASP A 32 25.61 -20.96 3.96
CA ASP A 32 26.19 -21.32 5.27
C ASP A 32 25.12 -21.73 6.29
N CYS A 33 23.99 -21.01 6.34
CA CYS A 33 22.85 -21.38 7.17
C CYS A 33 22.29 -22.77 6.81
N LEU A 34 22.10 -23.04 5.51
CA LEU A 34 21.58 -24.32 5.02
C LEU A 34 22.53 -25.48 5.33
N ARG A 35 23.85 -25.32 5.17
CA ARG A 35 24.82 -26.37 5.56
C ARG A 35 24.69 -26.80 7.01
N ILE A 36 24.42 -25.85 7.91
CA ILE A 36 24.24 -26.12 9.35
C ILE A 36 22.87 -26.73 9.62
N GLU A 37 21.80 -26.16 9.06
CA GLU A 37 20.42 -26.49 9.41
C GLU A 37 19.84 -27.72 8.67
N VAL A 38 20.32 -28.02 7.44
CA VAL A 38 19.89 -29.20 6.66
C VAL A 38 20.99 -30.23 6.39
N GLY A 39 22.25 -29.89 6.69
CA GLY A 39 23.41 -30.76 6.47
C GLY A 39 23.94 -30.77 5.04
N ASP A 40 25.23 -31.11 4.89
CA ASP A 40 25.94 -31.05 3.60
C ASP A 40 25.33 -31.93 2.50
N GLU A 41 24.74 -33.09 2.82
CA GLU A 41 24.16 -33.97 1.78
C GLU A 41 22.97 -33.32 1.08
N LEU A 42 22.03 -32.73 1.83
CA LEU A 42 20.86 -32.07 1.26
C LEU A 42 21.23 -30.72 0.64
N PHE A 43 22.20 -30.02 1.21
CA PHE A 43 22.79 -28.82 0.59
C PHE A 43 23.42 -29.14 -0.78
N HIS A 44 24.18 -30.23 -0.92
CA HIS A 44 24.73 -30.66 -2.21
C HIS A 44 23.65 -31.00 -3.24
N LYS A 45 22.49 -31.51 -2.82
CA LYS A 45 21.32 -31.70 -3.70
C LYS A 45 20.76 -30.34 -4.17
N ILE A 46 20.58 -29.37 -3.27
CA ILE A 46 20.14 -28.00 -3.59
C ILE A 46 21.07 -27.35 -4.62
N GLU A 47 22.39 -27.37 -4.37
CA GLU A 47 23.40 -26.81 -5.28
C GLU A 47 23.35 -27.44 -6.67
N ARG A 48 23.28 -28.77 -6.73
CA ARG A 48 23.19 -29.50 -8.00
C ARG A 48 21.96 -29.11 -8.80
N ILE A 49 20.81 -28.94 -8.14
CA ILE A 49 19.57 -28.48 -8.78
C ILE A 49 19.70 -27.03 -9.26
N ARG A 50 20.29 -26.13 -8.46
CA ARG A 50 20.60 -24.73 -8.82
C ARG A 50 21.46 -24.70 -10.09
N THR A 51 22.60 -25.40 -10.11
CA THR A 51 23.50 -25.48 -11.27
C THR A 51 22.82 -26.06 -12.52
N LEU A 52 22.01 -27.12 -12.39
CA LEU A 52 21.27 -27.68 -13.54
C LEU A 52 20.31 -26.66 -14.16
N SER A 53 19.61 -25.89 -13.32
CA SER A 53 18.69 -24.82 -13.74
C SER A 53 19.43 -23.67 -14.43
N GLU A 54 20.52 -23.18 -13.83
CA GLU A 54 21.37 -22.12 -14.40
C GLU A 54 21.94 -22.51 -15.77
N CYS A 55 22.54 -23.70 -15.89
CA CYS A 55 23.09 -24.18 -17.16
C CYS A 55 21.99 -24.39 -18.21
N ALA A 56 20.81 -24.89 -17.83
CA ALA A 56 19.68 -25.05 -18.76
C ALA A 56 19.19 -23.69 -19.31
N GLN A 57 19.16 -22.65 -18.48
CA GLN A 57 18.82 -21.28 -18.88
C GLN A 57 19.91 -20.69 -19.80
N GLN A 58 21.18 -20.76 -19.40
CA GLN A 58 22.31 -20.21 -20.17
C GLN A 58 22.42 -20.82 -21.57
N LEU A 59 22.31 -22.15 -21.71
CA LEU A 59 22.37 -22.82 -23.02
C LEU A 59 21.17 -22.45 -23.91
N THR A 60 19.97 -22.35 -23.31
CA THR A 60 18.76 -21.91 -24.05
C THR A 60 18.89 -20.48 -24.56
N ALA A 61 19.47 -19.58 -23.76
CA ALA A 61 19.76 -18.19 -24.14
C ALA A 61 20.87 -18.10 -25.21
N ALA A 62 21.87 -18.98 -25.16
CA ALA A 62 22.93 -19.15 -26.17
C ALA A 62 22.46 -19.86 -27.46
N HIS A 63 21.14 -20.00 -27.64
CA HIS A 63 20.47 -20.65 -28.78
C HIS A 63 20.65 -22.18 -28.89
N ASP A 64 21.34 -22.85 -27.97
CA ASP A 64 21.35 -24.32 -27.84
C ASP A 64 20.13 -24.81 -27.04
N LYS A 65 18.98 -24.77 -27.69
CA LYS A 65 17.68 -25.15 -27.11
C LYS A 65 17.58 -26.64 -26.78
N ASP A 66 18.34 -27.50 -27.46
CA ASP A 66 18.26 -28.94 -27.26
C ASP A 66 19.13 -29.38 -26.06
N ALA A 67 20.36 -28.86 -25.91
CA ALA A 67 21.13 -29.08 -24.69
C ALA A 67 20.46 -28.46 -23.46
N GLY A 68 19.88 -27.26 -23.60
CA GLY A 68 19.06 -26.65 -22.54
C GLY A 68 17.88 -27.53 -22.13
N ARG A 69 17.13 -28.10 -23.10
CA ARG A 69 16.02 -29.04 -22.83
C ARG A 69 16.48 -30.29 -22.10
N LEU A 70 17.61 -30.88 -22.50
CA LEU A 70 18.16 -32.10 -21.86
C LEU A 70 18.52 -31.86 -20.38
N LEU A 71 19.10 -30.69 -20.05
CA LEU A 71 19.38 -30.34 -18.65
C LEU A 71 18.09 -30.10 -17.85
N SER A 72 17.08 -29.44 -18.41
CA SER A 72 15.77 -29.30 -17.76
C SER A 72 15.09 -30.65 -17.52
N GLN A 73 15.19 -31.60 -18.46
CA GLN A 73 14.67 -32.96 -18.29
C GLN A 73 15.38 -33.70 -17.17
N LYS A 74 16.72 -33.67 -17.14
CA LYS A 74 17.52 -34.27 -16.07
C LYS A 74 17.20 -33.67 -14.69
N MET A 75 17.01 -32.36 -14.60
CA MET A 75 16.57 -31.69 -13.37
C MET A 75 15.19 -32.21 -12.91
N ALA A 76 14.26 -32.41 -13.84
CA ALA A 76 12.94 -32.97 -13.52
C ALA A 76 13.01 -34.45 -13.08
N GLU A 77 13.85 -35.27 -13.71
CA GLU A 77 14.09 -36.65 -13.29
C GLU A 77 14.65 -36.72 -11.86
N GLU A 78 15.65 -35.89 -11.54
CA GLU A 78 16.25 -35.83 -10.20
C GLU A 78 15.24 -35.34 -9.16
N LEU A 79 14.46 -34.28 -9.45
CA LEU A 79 13.44 -33.75 -8.55
C LEU A 79 12.26 -34.73 -8.35
N PHE A 80 11.82 -35.43 -9.38
CA PHE A 80 10.69 -36.37 -9.30
C PHE A 80 11.04 -37.63 -8.49
N ALA A 81 12.32 -38.00 -8.43
CA ALA A 81 12.81 -39.13 -7.64
C ALA A 81 12.86 -38.84 -6.12
N LEU A 82 12.76 -37.57 -5.69
CA LEU A 82 12.93 -37.21 -4.29
C LEU A 82 11.78 -37.70 -3.38
N PRO A 83 12.09 -38.15 -2.15
CA PRO A 83 11.10 -38.33 -1.09
C PRO A 83 10.55 -36.98 -0.64
N LEU A 84 9.33 -36.96 -0.12
CA LEU A 84 8.66 -35.71 0.29
C LEU A 84 9.41 -34.95 1.40
N GLU A 85 10.08 -35.70 2.28
CA GLU A 85 10.88 -35.17 3.39
C GLU A 85 12.09 -34.34 2.90
N GLU A 86 12.71 -34.70 1.77
CA GLU A 86 13.79 -33.92 1.15
C GLU A 86 13.25 -32.80 0.24
N ALA A 87 12.12 -33.04 -0.44
CA ALA A 87 11.50 -32.06 -1.34
C ALA A 87 11.08 -30.77 -0.61
N LEU A 88 10.59 -30.88 0.63
CA LEU A 88 10.14 -29.74 1.43
C LEU A 88 11.27 -28.72 1.69
N PRO A 89 12.41 -29.08 2.34
CA PRO A 89 13.54 -28.15 2.51
C PRO A 89 14.08 -27.57 1.20
N ILE A 90 14.10 -28.34 0.11
CA ILE A 90 14.56 -27.86 -1.21
C ILE A 90 13.65 -26.73 -1.73
N VAL A 91 12.32 -26.90 -1.68
CA VAL A 91 11.37 -25.84 -2.08
C VAL A 91 11.53 -24.59 -1.22
N ARG A 92 11.68 -24.77 0.10
CA ARG A 92 11.91 -23.67 1.05
C ARG A 92 13.20 -22.92 0.73
N ALA A 93 14.30 -23.62 0.46
CA ALA A 93 15.58 -23.01 0.12
C ALA A 93 15.46 -22.12 -1.13
N PHE A 94 14.90 -22.64 -2.23
CA PHE A 94 14.63 -21.83 -3.43
C PHE A 94 13.69 -20.64 -3.19
N GLY A 95 12.67 -20.81 -2.34
CA GLY A 95 11.81 -19.71 -1.87
C GLY A 95 12.59 -18.63 -1.11
N HIS A 96 13.50 -19.02 -0.21
CA HIS A 96 14.33 -18.08 0.54
C HIS A 96 15.37 -17.37 -0.34
N TYR A 97 16.03 -18.03 -1.30
CA TYR A 97 16.88 -17.34 -2.29
C TYR A 97 16.09 -16.26 -3.03
N LEU A 98 14.90 -16.58 -3.56
CA LEU A 98 14.04 -15.61 -4.25
C LEU A 98 13.64 -14.42 -3.36
N ASN A 99 13.33 -14.67 -2.09
CA ASN A 99 13.00 -13.62 -1.13
C ASN A 99 14.22 -12.72 -0.82
N LEU A 100 15.42 -13.30 -0.65
CA LEU A 100 16.65 -12.55 -0.38
C LEU A 100 17.10 -11.73 -1.59
N THR A 101 17.09 -12.31 -2.80
CA THR A 101 17.29 -11.58 -4.06
C THR A 101 16.28 -10.45 -4.19
N SER A 102 15.01 -10.68 -3.85
CA SER A 102 13.98 -9.64 -3.83
C SER A 102 14.24 -8.51 -2.82
N ILE A 103 14.95 -8.77 -1.72
CA ILE A 103 15.32 -7.75 -0.72
C ILE A 103 16.50 -6.93 -1.24
N ALA A 104 17.54 -7.57 -1.75
CA ALA A 104 18.69 -6.90 -2.37
C ALA A 104 18.25 -6.00 -3.54
N GLU A 105 17.37 -6.51 -4.41
CA GLU A 105 16.75 -5.71 -5.48
C GLU A 105 16.05 -4.47 -4.92
N GLN A 106 15.21 -4.62 -3.89
CA GLN A 106 14.49 -3.48 -3.28
C GLN A 106 15.43 -2.48 -2.60
N LEU A 107 16.62 -2.92 -2.17
CA LEU A 107 17.62 -2.04 -1.55
C LEU A 107 18.46 -1.27 -2.55
N ALA A 108 19.05 -1.92 -3.55
CA ALA A 108 19.88 -1.26 -4.58
C ALA A 108 19.13 -0.09 -5.23
N VAL A 109 17.82 -0.30 -5.38
CA VAL A 109 16.76 0.65 -5.71
C VAL A 109 16.70 1.84 -4.74
N PHE A 110 16.51 1.60 -3.44
CA PHE A 110 16.44 2.65 -2.42
C PHE A 110 17.73 3.49 -2.32
N ILE A 111 18.89 2.84 -2.42
CA ILE A 111 20.20 3.52 -2.33
C ILE A 111 20.44 4.39 -3.57
N SER A 112 20.15 3.89 -4.77
CA SER A 112 20.22 4.70 -6.00
C SER A 112 19.27 5.91 -5.98
N LEU A 113 18.16 5.85 -5.24
CA LEU A 113 17.19 6.93 -5.07
C LEU A 113 17.58 7.95 -3.97
N SER A 114 18.62 7.69 -3.18
CA SER A 114 19.00 8.49 -2.01
C SER A 114 20.27 9.33 -2.21
N CYS A 115 20.97 9.21 -3.34
CA CYS A 115 22.17 9.99 -3.64
C CYS A 115 21.86 11.45 -4.03
N PRO A 116 22.61 12.45 -3.52
CA PRO A 116 22.50 13.84 -3.97
C PRO A 116 22.89 14.03 -5.45
N ALA A 117 22.36 15.09 -6.07
CA ALA A 117 22.48 15.39 -7.50
C ALA A 117 23.91 15.48 -8.07
N SER A 118 24.96 15.55 -7.24
CA SER A 118 26.36 15.59 -7.68
C SER A 118 26.91 14.26 -8.20
N LEU A 119 26.20 13.13 -8.03
CA LEU A 119 26.59 11.79 -8.56
C LEU A 119 25.71 11.33 -9.74
N LEU A 120 25.15 12.29 -10.48
CA LEU A 120 24.14 12.13 -11.53
C LEU A 120 24.47 11.24 -12.73
N LEU A 121 25.68 10.66 -12.85
CA LEU A 121 26.03 9.76 -13.97
C LEU A 121 25.82 8.27 -13.65
N LEU A 122 26.02 7.84 -12.40
CA LEU A 122 25.84 6.43 -11.98
C LEU A 122 24.38 6.08 -11.65
N ALA A 123 23.59 7.04 -11.16
CA ALA A 123 22.18 6.83 -10.84
C ALA A 123 21.26 6.69 -12.08
N ARG A 124 21.74 7.10 -13.28
CA ARG A 124 20.96 7.17 -14.54
C ARG A 124 20.53 5.81 -15.10
N SER A 125 21.28 4.74 -14.80
CA SER A 125 21.00 3.38 -15.27
C SER A 125 20.42 2.48 -14.16
N LEU A 126 20.59 2.86 -12.88
CA LEU A 126 20.09 2.13 -11.72
C LEU A 126 18.65 2.52 -11.31
N THR A 127 18.22 3.77 -11.55
CA THR A 127 16.81 4.21 -11.35
C THR A 127 15.81 3.37 -12.16
N SER A 128 16.24 2.84 -13.30
CA SER A 128 15.57 1.80 -14.09
C SER A 128 15.05 0.65 -13.21
N ILE A 129 15.91 0.06 -12.37
CA ILE A 129 15.60 -1.12 -11.52
C ILE A 129 14.51 -0.80 -10.48
N ALA A 130 14.50 0.44 -9.99
CA ALA A 130 13.64 0.90 -8.92
C ALA A 130 12.17 0.96 -9.31
N GLU A 131 11.94 1.59 -10.45
CA GLU A 131 10.61 2.00 -10.84
C GLU A 131 9.93 0.88 -11.66
N GLN A 132 10.72 -0.03 -12.26
CA GLN A 132 10.27 -1.19 -13.05
C GLN A 132 9.77 -2.39 -12.22
N HIS A 133 10.13 -2.51 -10.94
CA HIS A 133 9.72 -3.68 -10.15
C HIS A 133 8.40 -3.54 -9.41
N HIS A 134 7.96 -2.32 -9.08
CA HIS A 134 6.73 -2.12 -8.29
C HIS A 134 5.75 -1.07 -8.81
N SER A 135 5.97 -0.44 -9.98
CA SER A 135 4.93 0.36 -10.64
C SER A 135 5.04 0.30 -12.17
N VAL A 136 3.93 0.58 -12.86
CA VAL A 136 3.86 0.61 -14.32
C VAL A 136 4.57 1.86 -14.85
N ARG A 137 5.76 1.68 -15.46
CA ARG A 137 6.38 2.53 -16.50
C ARG A 137 7.32 1.62 -17.32
N THR A 138 7.49 1.73 -18.63
CA THR A 138 6.95 2.65 -19.67
C THR A 138 6.97 4.14 -19.36
N THR A 139 8.11 4.75 -19.66
CA THR A 139 8.14 5.91 -20.57
C THR A 139 9.49 5.98 -21.25
N ARG A 140 9.53 5.63 -22.55
CA ARG A 140 10.55 6.14 -23.48
C ARG A 140 9.91 7.24 -24.33
N MET A 141 9.43 8.28 -23.65
CA MET A 141 9.52 9.62 -24.25
C MET A 141 10.98 10.05 -24.15
N ASP A 142 11.54 10.62 -25.21
CA ASP A 142 12.89 11.19 -25.18
C ASP A 142 13.03 12.15 -23.99
N GLY A 143 13.84 11.77 -23.00
CA GLY A 143 14.17 12.61 -21.84
C GLY A 143 13.22 12.62 -20.64
N VAL A 144 12.11 11.87 -20.61
CA VAL A 144 11.21 11.86 -19.43
C VAL A 144 11.67 10.86 -18.36
N GLN A 145 12.74 11.23 -17.67
CA GLN A 145 13.17 10.64 -16.40
C GLN A 145 12.08 10.83 -15.34
N VAL A 146 12.02 9.96 -14.32
CA VAL A 146 11.12 10.19 -13.18
C VAL A 146 11.69 11.30 -12.30
N LYS A 147 11.24 12.50 -12.62
CA LYS A 147 11.64 13.75 -12.01
C LYS A 147 11.17 13.85 -10.57
N THR A 148 11.96 14.51 -9.74
CA THR A 148 11.50 15.07 -8.47
C THR A 148 10.38 16.09 -8.70
N LEU A 149 9.64 16.48 -7.65
CA LEU A 149 8.71 17.62 -7.74
C LEU A 149 9.41 18.89 -8.28
N ASP A 150 10.68 19.10 -7.92
CA ASP A 150 11.41 20.32 -8.28
C ASP A 150 11.80 20.41 -9.75
N GLU A 151 12.23 19.29 -10.33
CA GLU A 151 12.46 19.16 -11.77
C GLU A 151 11.13 19.17 -12.53
N SER A 152 10.09 18.50 -12.03
CA SER A 152 8.76 18.48 -12.69
C SER A 152 8.13 19.87 -12.75
N PHE A 153 8.25 20.66 -11.69
CA PHE A 153 7.76 22.04 -11.64
C PHE A 153 8.57 22.94 -12.59
N HIS A 154 9.89 22.76 -12.65
CA HIS A 154 10.75 23.48 -13.59
C HIS A 154 10.34 23.22 -15.04
N ASP A 155 10.22 21.95 -15.44
CA ASP A 155 9.87 21.55 -16.80
C ASP A 155 8.46 21.99 -17.21
N LEU A 156 7.50 21.99 -16.28
CA LEU A 156 6.16 22.53 -16.51
C LEU A 156 6.24 24.03 -16.85
N LEU A 157 7.01 24.81 -16.09
CA LEU A 157 7.22 26.24 -16.38
C LEU A 157 7.97 26.45 -17.71
N GLU A 158 9.00 25.66 -18.01
CA GLU A 158 9.71 25.74 -19.30
C GLU A 158 8.81 25.38 -20.50
N SER A 159 7.85 24.46 -20.30
CA SER A 159 6.85 24.11 -21.33
C SER A 159 5.78 25.19 -21.57
N GLY A 160 5.80 26.28 -20.79
CA GLY A 160 4.89 27.43 -20.95
C GLY A 160 3.71 27.48 -19.96
N VAL A 161 3.67 26.61 -18.94
CA VAL A 161 2.71 26.75 -17.83
C VAL A 161 3.07 27.98 -16.99
N SER A 162 2.08 28.78 -16.58
CA SER A 162 2.35 29.95 -15.72
C SER A 162 2.58 29.56 -14.25
N PRO A 163 3.33 30.35 -13.46
CA PRO A 163 3.46 30.12 -12.02
C PRO A 163 2.14 30.18 -11.24
N ASP A 164 1.10 30.84 -11.77
CA ASP A 164 -0.24 30.81 -11.21
C ASP A 164 -0.96 29.50 -11.53
N GLN A 165 -0.92 29.04 -12.79
CA GLN A 165 -1.50 27.75 -13.18
C GLN A 165 -0.88 26.58 -12.42
N LEU A 166 0.44 26.60 -12.23
CA LEU A 166 1.14 25.59 -11.43
C LEU A 166 0.69 25.63 -9.95
N TYR A 167 0.55 26.83 -9.37
CA TYR A 167 0.10 26.99 -7.99
C TYR A 167 -1.33 26.48 -7.78
N ASP A 168 -2.25 26.86 -8.66
CA ASP A 168 -3.64 26.44 -8.61
C ASP A 168 -3.76 24.92 -8.81
N ALA A 169 -3.03 24.34 -9.77
CA ALA A 169 -3.02 22.90 -10.02
C ALA A 169 -2.46 22.09 -8.84
N VAL A 170 -1.39 22.55 -8.18
CA VAL A 170 -0.81 21.88 -7.00
C VAL A 170 -1.72 21.99 -5.77
N THR A 171 -2.38 23.14 -5.58
CA THR A 171 -3.26 23.35 -4.41
C THR A 171 -4.64 22.70 -4.54
N THR A 172 -5.14 22.52 -5.78
CA THR A 172 -6.44 21.86 -6.06
C THR A 172 -6.32 20.37 -6.42
N GLN A 173 -5.10 19.83 -6.53
CA GLN A 173 -4.85 18.41 -6.77
C GLN A 173 -5.57 17.53 -5.75
N HIS A 174 -6.11 16.39 -6.21
CA HIS A 174 -6.72 15.37 -5.36
C HIS A 174 -6.33 13.97 -5.84
N VAL A 175 -5.35 13.37 -5.16
CA VAL A 175 -4.95 11.98 -5.36
C VAL A 175 -5.44 11.13 -4.19
N GLU A 176 -6.44 10.26 -4.40
CA GLU A 176 -6.91 9.32 -3.37
C GLU A 176 -6.43 7.89 -3.67
N ILE A 177 -5.59 7.37 -2.78
CA ILE A 177 -4.97 6.05 -2.89
C ILE A 177 -5.75 5.08 -2.00
N VAL A 178 -6.49 4.15 -2.60
CA VAL A 178 -7.38 3.22 -1.90
C VAL A 178 -6.65 1.90 -1.64
N LEU A 179 -6.20 1.67 -0.42
CA LEU A 179 -5.50 0.44 -0.04
C LEU A 179 -6.45 -0.75 0.03
N THR A 180 -5.97 -1.93 -0.35
CA THR A 180 -6.80 -3.13 -0.39
C THR A 180 -6.11 -4.34 0.23
N ALA A 181 -6.89 -5.33 0.69
CA ALA A 181 -6.37 -6.57 1.25
C ALA A 181 -5.47 -7.30 0.25
N HIS A 182 -4.31 -7.78 0.71
CA HIS A 182 -3.37 -8.51 -0.11
C HIS A 182 -3.93 -9.92 -0.43
N PRO A 183 -4.33 -10.18 -1.68
CA PRO A 183 -5.19 -11.29 -2.06
C PRO A 183 -4.46 -12.62 -2.20
N THR A 184 -3.18 -12.65 -1.83
CA THR A 184 -2.20 -13.73 -1.99
C THR A 184 -1.17 -13.72 -0.85
N GLN A 185 -1.45 -13.06 0.28
CA GLN A 185 -0.48 -12.91 1.37
C GLN A 185 -0.33 -14.17 2.22
N VAL A 186 0.46 -15.11 1.70
CA VAL A 186 0.77 -16.36 2.40
C VAL A 186 1.85 -16.12 3.46
N ASN A 187 2.85 -15.28 3.11
CA ASN A 187 3.92 -14.88 4.03
C ASN A 187 3.34 -14.14 5.25
N ARG A 188 3.66 -14.66 6.44
CA ARG A 188 3.25 -14.09 7.72
C ARG A 188 3.91 -12.73 7.97
N ARG A 189 3.25 -11.86 8.75
CA ARG A 189 3.78 -10.53 9.19
C ARG A 189 5.17 -10.64 9.84
N THR A 190 5.42 -11.74 10.55
CA THR A 190 6.73 -12.06 11.15
C THR A 190 7.85 -12.14 10.11
N LEU A 191 7.62 -12.79 8.97
CA LEU A 191 8.60 -12.82 7.87
C LEU A 191 8.83 -11.43 7.27
N GLN A 192 7.77 -10.64 7.08
CA GLN A 192 7.90 -9.28 6.53
C GLN A 192 8.72 -8.34 7.42
N HIS A 193 8.56 -8.46 8.74
CA HIS A 193 9.39 -7.74 9.71
C HIS A 193 10.86 -8.13 9.57
N LYS A 194 11.16 -9.44 9.43
CA LYS A 194 12.52 -9.94 9.17
C LYS A 194 13.09 -9.45 7.84
N HIS A 195 12.32 -9.50 6.76
CA HIS A 195 12.74 -8.97 5.45
C HIS A 195 13.10 -7.48 5.53
N THR A 196 12.32 -6.69 6.27
CA THR A 196 12.58 -5.25 6.48
C THR A 196 13.83 -5.02 7.34
N ARG A 197 14.07 -5.87 8.35
CA ARG A 197 15.30 -5.84 9.17
C ARG A 197 16.53 -6.18 8.33
N ILE A 198 16.49 -7.23 7.52
CA ILE A 198 17.57 -7.61 6.58
C ILE A 198 17.85 -6.46 5.61
N ALA A 199 16.82 -5.85 5.00
CA ALA A 199 16.99 -4.68 4.13
C ALA A 199 17.66 -3.50 4.85
N THR A 200 17.33 -3.26 6.12
CA THR A 200 17.91 -2.19 6.93
C THR A 200 19.38 -2.45 7.27
N LEU A 201 19.73 -3.70 7.61
CA LEU A 201 21.11 -4.11 7.92
C LEU A 201 22.00 -4.06 6.66
N LEU A 202 21.47 -4.51 5.52
CA LEU A 202 22.16 -4.43 4.23
C LEU A 202 22.39 -2.95 3.83
N ALA A 203 21.40 -2.07 4.01
CA ALA A 203 21.55 -0.62 3.82
C ALA A 203 22.63 0.02 4.72
N GLN A 204 22.84 -0.55 5.91
CA GLN A 204 23.91 -0.12 6.81
C GLN A 204 25.28 -0.62 6.36
N ASN A 205 25.37 -1.86 5.85
CA ASN A 205 26.61 -2.45 5.31
C ASN A 205 27.19 -1.68 4.10
N ASP A 206 26.34 -1.00 3.31
CA ASP A 206 26.78 -0.16 2.18
C ASP A 206 27.46 1.16 2.57
N ARG A 207 27.49 1.49 3.87
CA ARG A 207 28.20 2.67 4.37
C ARG A 207 29.71 2.53 4.19
N LYS A 208 30.30 3.47 3.48
CA LYS A 208 31.75 3.54 3.23
C LYS A 208 32.58 3.99 4.43
N ASP A 209 31.91 4.46 5.49
CA ASP A 209 32.51 5.01 6.72
C ASP A 209 32.47 4.05 7.91
N LEU A 210 32.11 2.78 7.71
CA LEU A 210 32.13 1.74 8.75
C LEU A 210 33.56 1.35 9.16
N THR A 211 33.73 1.16 10.47
CA THR A 211 34.87 0.42 11.03
C THR A 211 34.73 -1.09 10.76
N GLN A 212 35.82 -1.83 10.96
CA GLN A 212 35.81 -3.30 10.83
C GLN A 212 34.85 -3.95 11.84
N GLU A 213 34.88 -3.52 13.11
CA GLU A 213 34.01 -4.04 14.18
C GLU A 213 32.52 -3.79 13.88
N GLU A 214 32.15 -2.60 13.39
CA GLU A 214 30.77 -2.31 12.97
C GLU A 214 30.32 -3.20 11.81
N ARG A 215 31.20 -3.46 10.84
CA ARG A 215 30.88 -4.31 9.69
C ARG A 215 30.72 -5.77 10.09
N GLU A 216 31.60 -6.28 10.95
CA GLU A 216 31.50 -7.63 11.53
C GLU A 216 30.20 -7.79 12.33
N HIS A 217 29.83 -6.78 13.13
CA HIS A 217 28.55 -6.78 13.86
C HIS A 217 27.32 -6.79 12.93
N ILE A 218 27.32 -6.01 11.84
CA ILE A 218 26.22 -6.02 10.86
C ILE A 218 26.10 -7.40 10.17
N LEU A 219 27.23 -8.04 9.85
CA LEU A 219 27.24 -9.40 9.28
C LEU A 219 26.70 -10.44 10.27
N GLU A 220 27.05 -10.35 11.56
CA GLU A 220 26.45 -11.21 12.59
C GLU A 220 24.93 -11.01 12.70
N GLU A 221 24.45 -9.77 12.70
CA GLU A 221 23.01 -9.47 12.72
C GLU A 221 22.29 -10.02 11.47
N LEU A 222 22.90 -9.93 10.29
CA LEU A 222 22.38 -10.54 9.06
C LEU A 222 22.30 -12.07 9.17
N ILE A 223 23.34 -12.73 9.68
CA ILE A 223 23.33 -14.19 9.93
C ILE A 223 22.19 -14.56 10.88
N ARG A 224 22.04 -13.85 12.01
CA ARG A 224 20.98 -14.11 12.99
C ARG A 224 19.59 -13.97 12.37
N GLU A 225 19.36 -12.94 11.56
CA GLU A 225 18.05 -12.74 10.91
C GLU A 225 17.78 -13.75 9.79
N ILE A 226 18.78 -14.15 8.99
CA ILE A 226 18.64 -15.20 7.97
C ILE A 226 18.36 -16.56 8.62
N THR A 227 19.10 -16.94 9.67
CA THR A 227 18.83 -18.19 10.41
C THR A 227 17.45 -18.18 11.04
N ALA A 228 17.05 -17.08 11.68
CA ALA A 228 15.71 -16.95 12.25
C ALA A 228 14.61 -16.87 11.17
N LEU A 229 14.92 -16.45 9.94
CA LEU A 229 14.01 -16.50 8.80
C LEU A 229 13.79 -17.96 8.35
N TRP A 230 14.87 -18.74 8.22
CA TRP A 230 14.83 -20.17 7.87
C TRP A 230 14.06 -21.01 8.91
N GLN A 231 14.24 -20.72 10.20
CA GLN A 231 13.57 -21.42 11.30
C GLN A 231 12.11 -20.97 11.52
N THR A 232 11.64 -19.91 10.86
CA THR A 232 10.25 -19.44 10.97
C THR A 232 9.34 -20.19 9.98
N ASP A 233 8.27 -20.82 10.49
CA ASP A 233 7.21 -21.41 9.66
C ASP A 233 6.55 -20.35 8.76
N GLU A 234 6.73 -20.51 7.45
CA GLU A 234 6.27 -19.60 6.41
C GLU A 234 4.76 -19.64 6.19
N LEU A 235 4.13 -20.79 6.44
CA LEU A 235 2.75 -21.04 6.04
C LEU A 235 1.73 -20.43 7.01
N ARG A 236 0.67 -19.86 6.44
CA ARG A 236 -0.47 -19.36 7.19
C ARG A 236 -1.41 -20.51 7.53
N ARG A 237 -1.32 -21.06 8.75
CA ARG A 237 -2.15 -22.20 9.20
C ARG A 237 -3.64 -21.88 9.44
N ARG A 238 -4.02 -20.60 9.45
CA ARG A 238 -5.42 -20.15 9.60
C ARG A 238 -5.71 -19.03 8.60
N LYS A 239 -6.87 -19.10 7.95
CA LYS A 239 -7.37 -18.05 7.04
C LYS A 239 -7.52 -16.72 7.79
N PRO A 240 -7.04 -15.57 7.24
CA PRO A 240 -7.18 -14.29 7.92
C PRO A 240 -8.64 -13.83 7.97
N THR A 241 -9.02 -13.17 9.06
CA THR A 241 -10.29 -12.47 9.14
C THR A 241 -10.18 -11.11 8.41
N PRO A 242 -11.29 -10.49 7.97
CA PRO A 242 -11.24 -9.13 7.42
C PRO A 242 -10.69 -8.08 8.40
N LEU A 243 -10.80 -8.33 9.71
CA LEU A 243 -10.22 -7.48 10.74
C LEU A 243 -8.68 -7.60 10.77
N ASP A 244 -8.13 -8.80 10.52
CA ASP A 244 -6.68 -8.99 10.39
C ASP A 244 -6.13 -8.33 9.12
N GLU A 245 -6.89 -8.35 8.02
CA GLU A 245 -6.57 -7.62 6.79
C GLU A 245 -6.54 -6.09 7.06
N ALA A 246 -7.57 -5.56 7.72
CA ALA A 246 -7.64 -4.14 8.08
C ALA A 246 -6.51 -3.71 9.03
N ARG A 247 -6.17 -4.53 10.05
CA ARG A 247 -4.99 -4.31 10.90
C ARG A 247 -3.69 -4.24 10.10
N GLY A 248 -3.55 -5.09 9.08
CA GLY A 248 -2.42 -5.04 8.15
C GLY A 248 -2.32 -3.70 7.43
N GLY A 249 -3.43 -3.22 6.86
CA GLY A 249 -3.50 -1.91 6.21
C GLY A 249 -3.18 -0.73 7.14
N LEU A 250 -3.75 -0.73 8.35
CA LEU A 250 -3.50 0.33 9.35
C LEU A 250 -2.03 0.38 9.80
N HIS A 251 -1.34 -0.77 9.84
CA HIS A 251 0.07 -0.82 10.20
C HIS A 251 0.98 -0.15 9.16
N ILE A 252 0.62 -0.19 7.87
CA ILE A 252 1.32 0.58 6.81
C ILE A 252 1.21 2.08 7.06
N VAL A 253 0.06 2.54 7.56
CA VAL A 253 -0.13 3.94 7.94
C VAL A 253 0.81 4.29 9.11
N GLU A 254 0.74 3.54 10.21
CA GLU A 254 1.57 3.72 11.41
C GLU A 254 3.08 3.71 11.11
N GLN A 255 3.59 2.65 10.47
CA GLN A 255 5.04 2.47 10.28
C GLN A 255 5.63 3.44 9.27
N SER A 256 4.87 3.83 8.25
CA SER A 256 5.42 4.45 7.05
C SER A 256 4.71 5.71 6.63
N LEU A 257 3.43 5.66 6.26
CA LEU A 257 2.73 6.83 5.69
C LEU A 257 2.67 8.00 6.67
N TRP A 258 2.53 7.72 7.98
CA TRP A 258 2.52 8.71 9.06
C TRP A 258 3.76 9.61 9.12
N SER A 259 4.93 9.06 8.75
CA SER A 259 6.20 9.80 8.70
C SER A 259 6.57 10.27 7.28
N SER A 260 5.94 9.69 6.25
CA SER A 260 6.25 9.95 4.83
C SER A 260 5.46 11.13 4.28
N LEU A 261 4.16 11.18 4.57
CA LEU A 261 3.29 12.25 4.07
C LEU A 261 3.80 13.66 4.44
N PRO A 262 4.20 13.99 5.68
CA PRO A 262 4.65 15.34 6.00
C PRO A 262 5.97 15.70 5.30
N LYS A 263 6.87 14.73 5.10
CA LYS A 263 8.12 14.92 4.34
C LYS A 263 7.85 15.27 2.87
N LEU A 264 6.87 14.62 2.24
CA LEU A 264 6.44 14.96 0.89
C LEU A 264 5.86 16.38 0.82
N LEU A 265 4.91 16.71 1.70
CA LEU A 265 4.26 18.02 1.71
C LEU A 265 5.26 19.16 1.98
N ARG A 266 6.31 18.91 2.77
CA ARG A 266 7.44 19.84 2.92
C ARG A 266 8.25 20.00 1.63
N ARG A 267 8.61 18.91 0.93
CA ARG A 267 9.30 18.98 -0.37
C ARG A 267 8.48 19.76 -1.40
N MET A 268 7.20 19.44 -1.50
CA MET A 268 6.23 20.10 -2.37
C MET A 268 6.14 21.60 -2.05
N SER A 269 5.95 21.98 -0.78
CA SER A 269 5.87 23.38 -0.34
C SER A 269 7.15 24.17 -0.63
N SER A 270 8.32 23.60 -0.36
CA SER A 270 9.61 24.25 -0.63
C SER A 270 9.85 24.48 -2.12
N SER A 271 9.54 23.49 -2.95
CA SER A 271 9.67 23.61 -4.40
C SER A 271 8.63 24.57 -5.00
N LEU A 272 7.38 24.50 -4.53
CA LEU A 272 6.32 25.43 -4.93
C LEU A 272 6.71 26.89 -4.62
N LYS A 273 7.30 27.13 -3.44
CA LYS A 273 7.83 28.45 -3.07
C LYS A 273 8.96 28.91 -3.97
N LYS A 274 9.91 28.02 -4.28
CA LYS A 274 11.04 28.31 -5.18
C LYS A 274 10.58 28.73 -6.57
N HIS A 275 9.57 28.06 -7.12
CA HIS A 275 9.11 28.25 -8.49
C HIS A 275 7.97 29.26 -8.66
N THR A 276 7.13 29.48 -7.63
CA THR A 276 5.94 30.36 -7.70
C THR A 276 5.95 31.52 -6.70
N GLY A 277 6.93 31.58 -5.80
CA GLY A 277 6.99 32.54 -4.70
C GLY A 277 6.02 32.27 -3.53
N ARG A 278 5.10 31.30 -3.66
CA ARG A 278 4.08 30.95 -2.65
C ARG A 278 4.29 29.54 -2.09
N GLU A 279 4.04 29.39 -0.80
CA GLU A 279 4.07 28.09 -0.11
C GLU A 279 2.74 27.34 -0.26
N LEU A 280 2.77 26.03 0.01
CA LEU A 280 1.59 25.19 0.03
C LEU A 280 0.72 25.55 1.25
N PRO A 281 -0.60 25.85 1.08
CA PRO A 281 -1.50 26.14 2.19
C PRO A 281 -1.50 25.06 3.28
N ILE A 282 -1.77 25.47 4.53
CA ILE A 282 -1.73 24.56 5.69
C ILE A 282 -2.81 23.46 5.64
N ASP A 283 -3.91 23.74 4.93
CA ASP A 283 -5.09 22.91 4.71
C ASP A 283 -5.08 22.15 3.38
N ALA A 284 -4.03 22.33 2.56
CA ALA A 284 -3.91 21.65 1.27
C ALA A 284 -3.76 20.12 1.45
N CYS A 285 -4.64 19.37 0.79
CA CYS A 285 -4.72 17.91 0.87
C CYS A 285 -4.49 17.25 -0.51
N PRO A 286 -3.33 17.43 -1.16
CA PRO A 286 -3.10 16.88 -2.51
C PRO A 286 -3.15 15.35 -2.54
N ILE A 287 -2.97 14.68 -1.39
CA ILE A 287 -3.00 13.23 -1.25
C ILE A 287 -3.92 12.83 -0.08
N ARG A 288 -4.75 11.80 -0.32
CA ARG A 288 -5.62 11.15 0.67
C ARG A 288 -5.53 9.63 0.56
N PHE A 289 -5.96 8.94 1.61
CA PHE A 289 -5.95 7.48 1.68
C PHE A 289 -7.35 6.93 1.95
N GLY A 290 -7.73 5.91 1.18
CA GLY A 290 -8.94 5.12 1.37
C GLY A 290 -8.62 3.66 1.68
N SER A 291 -9.62 2.87 2.04
CA SER A 291 -9.45 1.43 2.27
C SER A 291 -10.69 0.62 1.89
N TRP A 292 -10.48 -0.56 1.28
CA TRP A 292 -11.54 -1.56 1.08
C TRP A 292 -11.61 -2.61 2.21
N MET A 293 -10.59 -2.67 3.06
CA MET A 293 -10.46 -3.69 4.11
C MET A 293 -11.55 -3.48 5.17
N GLY A 294 -12.51 -4.40 5.26
CA GLY A 294 -13.68 -4.28 6.14
C GLY A 294 -14.90 -3.57 5.53
N GLY A 295 -14.82 -3.03 4.32
CA GLY A 295 -15.93 -2.35 3.63
C GLY A 295 -16.39 -3.05 2.34
N ASP A 296 -15.47 -3.63 1.58
CA ASP A 296 -15.79 -4.38 0.36
C ASP A 296 -16.24 -5.82 0.68
N ARG A 297 -17.51 -6.07 0.38
CA ARG A 297 -18.26 -7.30 0.66
C ARG A 297 -18.75 -8.02 -0.61
N ASP A 298 -18.36 -7.57 -1.81
CA ASP A 298 -18.64 -8.27 -3.07
C ASP A 298 -18.24 -9.74 -2.92
N GLY A 299 -19.23 -10.64 -3.00
CA GLY A 299 -19.10 -12.08 -2.76
C GLY A 299 -18.15 -12.45 -1.62
N ASN A 300 -18.19 -11.72 -0.50
CA ASN A 300 -17.43 -12.02 0.71
C ASN A 300 -18.35 -11.99 1.94
N PRO A 301 -19.03 -13.10 2.28
CA PRO A 301 -19.96 -13.15 3.41
C PRO A 301 -19.29 -12.90 4.77
N ASN A 302 -17.95 -12.95 4.84
CA ASN A 302 -17.20 -12.66 6.07
C ASN A 302 -17.14 -11.14 6.39
N VAL A 303 -17.47 -10.26 5.44
CA VAL A 303 -17.59 -8.81 5.67
C VAL A 303 -19.06 -8.47 5.90
N THR A 304 -19.44 -8.47 7.17
CA THR A 304 -20.79 -8.15 7.65
C THR A 304 -20.94 -6.66 7.98
N ALA A 305 -22.15 -6.20 8.26
CA ALA A 305 -22.38 -4.87 8.84
C ALA A 305 -21.56 -4.64 10.13
N LYS A 306 -21.45 -5.66 11.00
CA LYS A 306 -20.60 -5.59 12.22
C LYS A 306 -19.13 -5.44 11.87
N THR A 307 -18.63 -6.19 10.88
CA THR A 307 -17.23 -6.13 10.45
C THR A 307 -16.81 -4.71 10.04
N THR A 308 -17.68 -4.00 9.30
CA THR A 308 -17.45 -2.60 8.90
C THR A 308 -17.42 -1.67 10.12
N LEU A 309 -18.32 -1.85 11.09
CA LEU A 309 -18.33 -1.07 12.32
C LEU A 309 -17.07 -1.30 13.16
N ASP A 310 -16.67 -2.56 13.37
CA ASP A 310 -15.47 -2.93 14.12
C ASP A 310 -14.20 -2.29 13.50
N VAL A 311 -14.07 -2.37 12.17
CA VAL A 311 -12.91 -1.81 11.46
C VAL A 311 -12.90 -0.29 11.51
N ALA A 312 -14.05 0.39 11.33
CA ALA A 312 -14.13 1.84 11.46
C ALA A 312 -13.76 2.31 12.88
N THR A 313 -14.26 1.63 13.91
CA THR A 313 -13.91 1.91 15.32
C THR A 313 -12.43 1.68 15.60
N LEU A 314 -11.84 0.59 15.11
CA LEU A 314 -10.40 0.32 15.22
C LEU A 314 -9.56 1.40 14.53
N SER A 315 -10.01 1.90 13.38
CA SER A 315 -9.33 2.97 12.65
C SER A 315 -9.33 4.27 13.46
N ARG A 316 -10.44 4.63 14.11
CA ARG A 316 -10.53 5.77 15.03
C ARG A 316 -9.68 5.60 16.28
N TRP A 317 -9.60 4.38 16.83
CA TRP A 317 -8.74 4.06 17.96
C TRP A 317 -7.26 4.31 17.61
N MET A 318 -6.81 3.81 16.45
CA MET A 318 -5.44 3.99 15.97
C MET A 318 -5.15 5.47 15.67
N ALA A 319 -6.10 6.21 15.08
CA ALA A 319 -5.96 7.65 14.88
C ALA A 319 -5.72 8.39 16.21
N ALA A 320 -6.55 8.13 17.22
CA ALA A 320 -6.43 8.75 18.53
C ALA A 320 -5.08 8.43 19.20
N ASP A 321 -4.59 7.19 19.10
CA ASP A 321 -3.30 6.78 19.67
C ASP A 321 -2.10 7.43 18.96
N LEU A 322 -2.13 7.54 17.63
CA LEU A 322 -1.09 8.22 16.85
C LEU A 322 -1.06 9.73 17.10
N TYR A 323 -2.22 10.39 17.17
CA TYR A 323 -2.29 11.81 17.54
C TYR A 323 -1.85 12.05 19.00
N LEU A 324 -2.17 11.14 19.92
CA LEU A 324 -1.74 11.23 21.33
C LEU A 324 -0.22 11.27 21.45
N LYS A 325 0.49 10.40 20.71
CA LYS A 325 1.96 10.36 20.64
C LYS A 325 2.58 11.69 20.16
N GLU A 326 2.01 12.30 19.10
CA GLU A 326 2.49 13.59 18.59
C GLU A 326 2.16 14.76 19.53
N VAL A 327 0.98 14.76 20.17
CA VAL A 327 0.58 15.79 21.14
C VAL A 327 1.44 15.71 22.41
N ASP A 328 1.75 14.53 22.92
CA ASP A 328 2.67 14.39 24.06
C ASP A 328 4.09 14.87 23.70
N ALA A 329 4.59 14.61 22.49
CA ALA A 329 5.86 15.19 22.02
C ALA A 329 5.80 16.74 21.94
N LEU A 330 4.72 17.31 21.38
CA LEU A 330 4.53 18.77 21.35
C LEU A 330 4.45 19.39 22.75
N ARG A 331 3.87 18.70 23.74
CA ARG A 331 3.84 19.18 25.14
C ARG A 331 5.25 19.33 25.72
N PHE A 332 6.18 18.45 25.37
CA PHE A 332 7.58 18.64 25.76
C PHE A 332 8.23 19.79 24.99
N GLU A 333 8.12 19.81 23.66
CA GLU A 333 8.76 20.79 22.76
C GLU A 333 8.29 22.24 22.97
N LEU A 334 6.97 22.48 23.09
CA LEU A 334 6.37 23.81 23.24
C LEU A 334 6.49 24.34 24.67
N SER A 335 7.73 24.56 25.10
CA SER A 335 8.12 25.02 26.44
C SER A 335 7.90 26.54 26.69
N MET A 336 7.50 27.29 25.66
CA MET A 336 7.41 28.76 25.65
C MET A 336 6.33 29.34 26.59
N SER A 337 6.63 30.50 27.18
CA SER A 337 5.74 31.26 28.06
C SER A 337 4.91 32.34 27.36
N HIS A 338 5.38 32.87 26.23
CA HIS A 338 4.71 33.92 25.46
C HIS A 338 3.68 33.32 24.49
N ALA A 339 2.42 33.75 24.61
CA ALA A 339 1.32 33.35 23.75
C ALA A 339 0.40 34.54 23.44
N SER A 340 -0.38 34.40 22.37
CA SER A 340 -1.50 35.28 22.00
C SER A 340 -2.56 35.34 23.11
N ASP A 341 -3.36 36.41 23.12
CA ASP A 341 -4.48 36.52 24.07
C ASP A 341 -5.52 35.41 23.89
N GLU A 342 -5.70 34.87 22.67
CA GLU A 342 -6.56 33.72 22.40
C GLU A 342 -6.11 32.48 23.16
N VAL A 343 -4.85 32.07 23.01
CA VAL A 343 -4.29 30.88 23.70
C VAL A 343 -4.14 31.11 25.20
N LEU A 344 -3.89 32.35 25.66
CA LEU A 344 -3.90 32.69 27.08
C LEU A 344 -5.29 32.56 27.70
N ASN A 345 -6.35 32.98 27.00
CA ASN A 345 -7.73 32.83 27.45
C ASN A 345 -8.15 31.35 27.47
N MET A 346 -7.83 30.58 26.42
CA MET A 346 -8.06 29.12 26.42
C MET A 346 -7.38 28.43 27.60
N ALA A 347 -6.11 28.75 27.88
CA ALA A 347 -5.37 28.19 29.00
C ALA A 347 -5.98 28.59 30.37
N TYR A 348 -6.50 29.82 30.49
CA TYR A 348 -7.22 30.28 31.68
C TYR A 348 -8.52 29.50 31.88
N ASP A 349 -9.36 29.40 30.86
CA ASP A 349 -10.66 28.71 30.93
C ASP A 349 -10.49 27.22 31.26
N ILE A 350 -9.52 26.53 30.66
CA ILE A 350 -9.15 25.14 30.97
C ILE A 350 -8.72 25.02 32.45
N SER A 351 -7.89 25.96 32.94
CA SER A 351 -7.43 25.97 34.32
C SER A 351 -8.60 26.18 35.31
N CYS A 352 -9.56 27.04 34.96
CA CYS A 352 -10.78 27.26 35.75
C CYS A 352 -11.69 26.03 35.79
N LYS A 353 -11.93 25.35 34.66
CA LYS A 353 -12.70 24.08 34.60
C LYS A 353 -12.11 23.03 35.55
N HIS A 354 -10.79 22.83 35.52
CA HIS A 354 -10.10 21.88 36.39
C HIS A 354 -10.23 22.23 37.88
N HIS A 355 -10.19 23.52 38.25
CA HIS A 355 -10.39 23.94 39.64
C HIS A 355 -11.84 23.75 40.13
N GLN A 356 -12.84 23.89 39.25
CA GLN A 356 -14.24 23.68 39.61
C GLN A 356 -14.54 22.20 39.89
N HIS A 357 -14.13 21.28 39.01
CA HIS A 357 -14.31 19.84 39.26
C HIS A 357 -13.56 19.34 40.51
N GLY A 358 -12.34 19.85 40.76
CA GLY A 358 -11.60 19.53 41.99
C GLY A 358 -12.26 20.04 43.28
N ALA A 359 -13.10 21.08 43.21
CA ALA A 359 -13.85 21.59 44.37
C ALA A 359 -15.15 20.81 44.63
N GLU A 360 -15.79 20.28 43.57
CA GLU A 360 -17.00 19.46 43.70
C GLU A 360 -16.69 18.08 44.31
N GLU A 361 -15.58 17.43 43.93
CA GLU A 361 -15.14 16.18 44.57
C GLU A 361 -14.85 16.32 46.08
N HIS A 362 -14.53 17.52 46.57
CA HIS A 362 -14.25 17.79 47.98
C HIS A 362 -15.48 18.19 48.82
N THR A 363 -16.65 18.43 48.20
CA THR A 363 -17.86 18.85 48.94
C THR A 363 -18.85 17.73 49.26
N HIS A 364 -18.61 16.50 48.79
CA HIS A 364 -19.46 15.33 49.08
C HIS A 364 -19.00 14.42 50.24
N ALA A 365 -17.92 14.78 50.95
CA ALA A 365 -17.51 14.07 52.17
C ALA A 365 -18.50 14.35 53.34
N ARG A 366 -19.39 13.40 53.64
CA ARG A 366 -20.28 13.46 54.81
C ARG A 366 -19.46 13.53 56.13
N PRO A 367 -19.84 14.37 57.09
CA PRO A 367 -19.14 14.45 58.38
C PRO A 367 -19.47 13.24 59.28
N PRO A 368 -18.52 12.75 60.09
CA PRO A 368 -18.79 11.68 61.05
C PRO A 368 -19.48 12.24 62.31
N SER A 369 -20.66 11.73 62.65
CA SER A 369 -21.31 12.02 63.94
C SER A 369 -20.69 11.17 65.05
N ALA A 370 -20.06 11.81 66.04
CA ALA A 370 -19.57 11.14 67.22
C ALA A 370 -20.71 10.67 68.14
N ALA A 371 -20.61 9.47 68.72
CA ALA A 371 -21.04 9.23 70.09
C ALA A 371 -20.45 7.94 70.72
N TYR A 372 -20.19 8.05 72.03
CA TYR A 372 -20.03 7.01 73.06
C TYR A 372 -18.74 6.19 73.23
N GLN A 373 -18.19 6.37 74.43
CA GLN A 373 -17.11 5.63 75.06
C GLN A 373 -17.62 4.31 75.66
N ALA A 374 -16.72 3.32 75.71
CA ALA A 374 -16.51 2.31 76.76
C ALA A 374 -17.70 1.73 77.55
N VAL A 375 -17.77 0.39 77.60
CA VAL A 375 -17.51 -0.42 78.81
C VAL A 375 -17.67 -1.92 78.50
N GLY A 376 -16.85 -2.77 79.13
CA GLY A 376 -17.35 -4.06 79.66
C GLY A 376 -17.09 -5.33 78.85
N ALA A 377 -16.08 -6.09 79.30
CA ALA A 377 -15.79 -7.47 78.93
C ALA A 377 -16.89 -8.49 79.31
N GLY A 378 -16.86 -9.68 78.66
CA GLY A 378 -17.64 -10.88 79.02
C GLY A 378 -18.29 -11.51 77.79
N ALA A 379 -17.76 -12.57 77.14
CA ALA A 379 -17.49 -13.95 77.59
C ALA A 379 -18.69 -14.91 77.42
N VAL A 380 -18.46 -15.93 76.57
CA VAL A 380 -18.83 -17.36 76.75
C VAL A 380 -20.23 -17.89 76.30
N GLU A 381 -20.14 -18.86 75.37
CA GLU A 381 -20.98 -20.06 75.11
C GLU A 381 -22.44 -20.05 74.58
N GLY A 382 -22.73 -21.08 73.75
CA GLY A 382 -23.92 -21.94 73.95
C GLY A 382 -25.04 -21.86 72.89
N SER A 383 -24.83 -22.20 71.62
CA SER A 383 -25.05 -23.54 71.02
C SER A 383 -26.51 -23.97 70.72
N VAL A 384 -26.71 -24.73 69.61
CA VAL A 384 -27.76 -25.78 69.43
C VAL A 384 -29.22 -25.26 69.16
N VAL A 385 -29.98 -25.66 68.11
CA VAL A 385 -29.76 -26.68 67.05
C VAL A 385 -30.75 -26.63 65.84
N ARG A 386 -30.28 -27.13 64.67
CA ARG A 386 -30.94 -27.76 63.47
C ARG A 386 -32.10 -27.08 62.69
N GLY A 387 -31.92 -27.14 61.36
CA GLY A 387 -33.00 -27.32 60.36
C GLY A 387 -32.65 -26.75 58.97
N LEU A 388 -31.71 -27.31 58.19
CA LEU A 388 -31.99 -28.25 57.07
C LEU A 388 -33.02 -27.69 56.04
N GLN A 389 -32.72 -27.45 54.76
CA GLN A 389 -31.60 -27.89 53.88
C GLN A 389 -31.24 -26.88 52.78
N ARG A 390 -29.93 -26.84 52.43
CA ARG A 390 -29.30 -26.62 51.09
C ARG A 390 -29.80 -25.41 50.26
N GLY A 391 -28.99 -24.39 49.97
CA GLY A 391 -27.51 -24.34 49.88
C GLY A 391 -27.02 -24.94 48.56
N ASP A 392 -25.97 -24.46 47.89
CA ASP A 392 -24.85 -23.57 48.26
C ASP A 392 -24.11 -23.15 46.95
N SER A 393 -23.10 -22.26 46.85
CA SER A 393 -22.48 -21.14 47.61
C SER A 393 -21.34 -20.57 46.69
N THR A 394 -20.53 -19.54 46.96
CA THR A 394 -20.63 -18.18 47.55
C THR A 394 -19.53 -17.34 46.84
N LEU A 395 -19.79 -16.15 46.30
CA LEU A 395 -19.69 -14.84 46.97
C LEU A 395 -18.38 -14.56 47.75
N MET A 396 -17.61 -13.61 47.19
CA MET A 396 -16.73 -12.55 47.76
C MET A 396 -16.20 -12.55 49.21
N GLY A 397 -14.97 -12.02 49.32
CA GLY A 397 -14.46 -11.21 50.45
C GLY A 397 -13.02 -11.56 50.88
N SER A 398 -12.11 -10.65 51.23
CA SER A 398 -12.12 -9.17 51.19
C SER A 398 -10.72 -8.58 51.55
N THR A 399 -10.33 -7.48 50.89
CA THR A 399 -9.49 -6.34 51.37
C THR A 399 -8.18 -6.54 52.19
N MET A 400 -7.09 -5.91 51.72
CA MET A 400 -6.36 -4.88 52.49
C MET A 400 -5.57 -3.94 51.56
N GLU A 401 -5.55 -2.64 51.89
CA GLU A 401 -4.76 -1.60 51.19
C GLU A 401 -3.34 -1.48 51.77
N LEU A 402 -2.38 -1.04 50.94
CA LEU A 402 -1.20 -0.28 51.35
C LEU A 402 -0.68 0.55 50.15
N LEU A 403 -0.71 1.88 50.29
CA LEU A 403 0.10 2.80 49.46
C LEU A 403 1.53 2.87 50.05
N PRO A 404 2.58 3.08 49.24
CA PRO A 404 3.07 4.46 49.11
C PRO A 404 3.62 4.86 47.72
N GLN A 405 4.03 6.12 47.66
CA GLN A 405 4.52 6.90 46.52
C GLN A 405 5.83 6.38 45.89
N GLY A 406 5.97 6.63 44.57
CA GLY A 406 7.18 7.29 44.05
C GLY A 406 8.15 6.52 43.14
N SER A 407 8.79 7.30 42.26
CA SER A 407 9.97 7.01 41.42
C SER A 407 9.79 6.27 40.08
N GLU A 408 10.73 6.60 39.19
CA GLU A 408 10.82 6.26 37.77
C GLU A 408 11.23 4.78 37.57
N THR A 409 10.84 4.15 36.46
CA THR A 409 11.70 3.16 35.77
C THR A 409 11.24 2.83 34.35
N ASN A 410 12.19 2.35 33.54
CA ASN A 410 12.07 2.10 32.11
C ASN A 410 11.10 0.97 31.74
N PHE A 411 10.50 1.08 30.55
CA PHE A 411 9.87 -0.04 29.86
C PHE A 411 10.92 -1.00 29.29
N ALA A 412 11.14 -2.11 29.98
CA ALA A 412 11.60 -3.38 29.44
C ALA A 412 10.79 -4.51 30.11
N ASP A 413 10.70 -5.67 29.46
CA ASP A 413 10.05 -6.89 29.94
C ASP A 413 8.52 -6.86 30.21
N LEU A 414 7.75 -7.10 29.15
CA LEU A 414 6.52 -7.90 29.23
C LEU A 414 6.42 -8.89 28.05
N SER A 415 7.31 -9.88 28.06
CA SER A 415 7.23 -11.08 27.22
C SER A 415 7.13 -12.34 28.08
N ALA A 416 6.00 -12.53 28.78
CA ALA A 416 5.69 -13.80 29.45
C ALA A 416 4.19 -13.87 29.80
N SER A 417 3.42 -14.67 29.08
CA SER A 417 2.23 -15.40 29.57
C SER A 417 1.47 -16.08 28.43
N ALA A 418 1.63 -17.40 28.28
CA ALA A 418 0.59 -18.37 27.85
C ALA A 418 1.19 -19.76 27.54
N GLU A 419 1.69 -20.47 28.55
CA GLU A 419 1.68 -21.93 28.55
C GLU A 419 1.04 -22.41 29.86
N ASP A 420 -0.18 -22.92 29.78
CA ASP A 420 -0.56 -24.22 30.34
C ASP A 420 -2.02 -24.55 30.01
N ILE A 421 -2.24 -25.74 29.45
CA ILE A 421 -3.41 -26.64 29.52
C ILE A 421 -3.27 -27.64 28.35
N MET A 422 -2.95 -28.90 28.68
CA MET A 422 -3.49 -30.16 28.13
C MET A 422 -2.48 -31.31 28.38
N SER A 423 -2.68 -32.05 29.47
CA SER A 423 -1.98 -33.33 29.70
C SER A 423 -2.66 -34.47 28.91
N PRO A 424 -1.91 -35.46 28.39
CA PRO A 424 -2.48 -36.65 27.75
C PRO A 424 -2.86 -37.75 28.77
N PRO A 425 -3.83 -38.63 28.48
CA PRO A 425 -4.13 -39.79 29.32
C PRO A 425 -3.14 -40.94 29.05
N GLY A 426 -2.65 -41.59 30.11
CA GLY A 426 -1.76 -42.75 30.01
C GLY A 426 -2.49 -44.10 30.08
N VAL A 427 -1.99 -45.11 29.36
CA VAL A 427 -2.43 -46.51 29.46
C VAL A 427 -1.22 -47.47 29.35
N SER A 428 -1.04 -48.28 30.41
CA SER A 428 -0.28 -49.55 30.58
C SER A 428 1.01 -49.88 29.79
N SER A 429 2.00 -50.34 30.57
CA SER A 429 3.19 -51.15 30.22
C SER A 429 2.80 -52.62 29.84
N PRO A 430 3.69 -53.60 29.45
CA PRO A 430 5.05 -53.83 30.02
C PRO A 430 6.19 -54.47 29.17
N THR A 431 7.41 -54.36 29.75
CA THR A 431 8.57 -55.31 29.73
C THR A 431 9.36 -55.66 28.43
N GLY A 432 10.70 -55.50 28.50
CA GLY A 432 11.65 -56.29 27.70
C GLY A 432 13.01 -55.64 27.38
N GLY A 433 14.02 -55.76 28.26
CA GLY A 433 15.45 -55.65 27.88
C GLY A 433 16.09 -57.05 27.76
N PRO A 434 17.43 -57.23 27.74
CA PRO A 434 18.53 -56.23 27.74
C PRO A 434 19.70 -56.54 26.75
N SER A 435 20.69 -55.63 26.61
CA SER A 435 22.15 -55.95 26.76
C SER A 435 23.10 -54.78 26.40
N SER A 436 24.11 -54.58 27.26
CA SER A 436 25.31 -53.71 27.14
C SER A 436 26.46 -54.50 26.45
N PRO A 437 27.74 -54.04 26.21
CA PRO A 437 28.43 -52.89 26.83
C PRO A 437 29.54 -52.11 26.04
N ARG A 438 30.16 -51.13 26.75
CA ARG A 438 31.44 -50.39 26.49
C ARG A 438 31.35 -49.23 25.49
N GLY A 439 32.01 -48.07 25.71
CA GLY A 439 32.77 -47.57 26.87
C GLY A 439 33.83 -46.53 26.45
N ASN A 440 34.01 -45.45 27.25
CA ASN A 440 34.99 -44.35 27.08
C ASN A 440 34.77 -43.46 25.83
N THR A 441 35.08 -42.14 25.79
CA THR A 441 35.66 -41.19 26.77
C THR A 441 35.20 -39.77 26.42
N TRP A 442 34.99 -38.88 27.40
CA TRP A 442 34.76 -37.45 27.15
C TRP A 442 36.08 -36.66 27.16
N ALA A 443 36.39 -35.92 26.09
CA ALA A 443 37.28 -34.76 26.10
C ALA A 443 37.15 -33.94 24.79
N HIS A 444 36.80 -32.65 24.93
CA HIS A 444 36.96 -31.47 24.04
C HIS A 444 36.82 -31.60 22.49
N GLY A 445 36.27 -30.61 21.78
CA GLY A 445 35.79 -29.29 22.21
C GLY A 445 34.80 -28.68 21.22
N ARG A 446 34.08 -27.64 21.66
CA ARG A 446 33.13 -26.89 20.81
C ARG A 446 33.85 -25.70 20.20
N GLY A 447 33.98 -25.67 18.88
CA GLY A 447 34.25 -24.41 18.18
C GLY A 447 32.98 -23.56 18.17
N THR A 448 33.12 -22.25 18.33
CA THR A 448 32.00 -21.29 18.26
C THR A 448 31.85 -20.74 16.84
N ILE A 449 30.68 -20.18 16.53
CA ILE A 449 30.34 -19.65 15.19
C ILE A 449 31.38 -18.65 14.66
N ALA A 450 32.06 -17.91 15.55
CA ALA A 450 33.13 -16.97 15.22
C ALA A 450 34.36 -17.63 14.55
N GLU A 451 34.70 -18.88 14.87
CA GLU A 451 35.88 -19.56 14.30
C GLU A 451 35.65 -20.03 12.86
N ALA A 452 34.40 -20.21 12.44
CA ALA A 452 34.07 -20.53 11.05
C ALA A 452 34.26 -19.30 10.13
N ALA A 453 33.80 -18.13 10.57
CA ALA A 453 33.97 -16.87 9.84
C ALA A 453 35.45 -16.50 9.64
N ALA A 454 36.29 -16.70 10.67
CA ALA A 454 37.74 -16.47 10.57
C ALA A 454 38.43 -17.41 9.55
N ASN A 455 37.92 -18.63 9.33
CA ASN A 455 38.54 -19.59 8.41
C ASN A 455 38.31 -19.27 6.92
N ALA A 456 37.20 -18.59 6.58
CA ALA A 456 36.88 -18.20 5.20
C ALA A 456 37.92 -17.23 4.59
N LEU A 457 38.61 -16.44 5.42
CA LEU A 457 39.62 -15.45 4.99
C LEU A 457 41.01 -16.05 4.70
N SER A 458 41.27 -17.33 5.00
CA SER A 458 42.64 -17.88 5.05
C SER A 458 43.07 -18.80 3.90
N LYS A 459 42.16 -19.19 2.98
CA LYS A 459 42.45 -20.18 1.92
C LYS A 459 42.29 -19.63 0.49
N GLY A 460 43.13 -18.67 0.15
CA GLY A 460 43.51 -18.35 -1.23
C GLY A 460 45.02 -18.25 -1.36
N SER A 461 45.69 -19.29 -1.90
CA SER A 461 47.13 -19.25 -2.15
C SER A 461 47.52 -20.03 -3.42
N PRO A 462 48.54 -19.60 -4.19
CA PRO A 462 48.62 -19.92 -5.62
C PRO A 462 49.63 -21.01 -5.99
N ARG A 463 49.37 -21.69 -7.12
CA ARG A 463 50.36 -22.38 -7.97
C ARG A 463 49.85 -22.35 -9.43
N GLY A 464 50.62 -21.98 -10.45
CA GLY A 464 51.96 -21.38 -10.49
C GLY A 464 52.56 -21.51 -11.90
N VAL A 465 53.28 -20.49 -12.38
CA VAL A 465 54.10 -20.57 -13.62
C VAL A 465 55.36 -19.72 -13.47
N THR A 466 56.51 -20.32 -13.80
CA THR A 466 57.80 -19.68 -14.07
C THR A 466 58.56 -20.56 -15.07
N PRO A 467 59.65 -20.09 -15.71
CA PRO A 467 60.01 -18.72 -16.10
C PRO A 467 60.34 -18.60 -17.61
N ASN A 468 60.60 -17.38 -18.11
CA ASN A 468 61.81 -17.15 -18.93
C ASN A 468 62.16 -15.66 -19.10
N HIS A 469 63.47 -15.45 -19.27
CA HIS A 469 64.28 -14.25 -19.62
C HIS A 469 63.57 -13.11 -20.40
N SER A 470 63.96 -11.83 -20.31
CA SER A 470 65.25 -11.22 -19.94
C SER A 470 65.14 -9.73 -19.59
N ALA A 471 66.06 -9.19 -18.77
CA ALA A 471 66.79 -7.90 -18.94
C ALA A 471 67.13 -7.21 -17.59
N LEU A 472 68.40 -7.27 -17.20
CA LEU A 472 69.08 -6.27 -16.38
C LEU A 472 69.86 -5.36 -17.32
N ALA A 473 69.84 -4.03 -17.11
CA ALA A 473 71.05 -3.19 -17.07
C ALA A 473 70.77 -1.68 -16.94
N LEU A 474 71.47 -1.11 -15.96
CA LEU A 474 72.08 0.22 -15.88
C LEU A 474 71.27 1.53 -15.92
N GLU A 475 71.59 2.31 -14.88
CA GLU A 475 71.59 3.76 -14.80
C GLU A 475 72.27 4.44 -16.00
N ALA A 476 71.76 5.63 -16.36
CA ALA A 476 72.60 6.76 -16.77
C ALA A 476 71.85 8.07 -16.49
N ALA A 477 72.30 8.82 -15.49
CA ALA A 477 71.80 10.19 -15.26
C ALA A 477 72.40 11.15 -16.30
N LEU A 478 71.62 12.12 -16.79
CA LEU A 478 72.14 13.44 -17.21
C LEU A 478 71.01 14.46 -17.49
N ALA A 479 71.27 15.69 -17.04
CA ALA A 479 70.60 16.98 -17.36
C ALA A 479 69.51 17.53 -16.40
N LYS A 480 69.99 18.37 -15.46
CA LYS A 480 69.63 19.80 -15.27
C LYS A 480 68.25 20.26 -15.79
N PRO A 481 67.52 21.07 -14.98
CA PRO A 481 67.80 22.51 -15.04
C PRO A 481 68.10 23.16 -13.68
N ALA A 482 68.85 24.26 -13.74
CA ALA A 482 69.06 25.17 -12.62
C ALA A 482 68.89 26.62 -13.09
N ALA A 483 68.62 27.50 -12.12
CA ALA A 483 68.62 28.97 -12.18
C ALA A 483 67.35 29.72 -12.66
N ALA A 484 66.96 30.68 -11.80
CA ALA A 484 66.18 31.89 -12.03
C ALA A 484 64.69 31.78 -12.47
N GLY A 485 63.71 32.07 -11.61
CA GLY A 485 63.82 32.37 -10.17
C GLY A 485 62.54 32.89 -9.52
N GLY A 486 62.32 32.48 -8.26
CA GLY A 486 61.38 33.07 -7.30
C GLY A 486 59.90 32.70 -7.46
N SER A 487 59.15 32.28 -6.43
CA SER A 487 59.54 31.94 -5.04
C SER A 487 58.40 31.18 -4.34
N SER A 488 58.74 30.22 -3.46
CA SER A 488 57.95 29.67 -2.33
C SER A 488 56.41 29.76 -2.37
N ALA A 489 55.69 28.65 -2.50
CA ALA A 489 55.40 27.68 -1.43
C ALA A 489 54.42 28.18 -0.34
N SER A 490 53.41 27.34 -0.06
CA SER A 490 52.35 27.57 0.92
C SER A 490 52.82 27.38 2.37
N VAL A 491 52.64 28.39 3.23
CA VAL A 491 52.62 28.23 4.70
C VAL A 491 51.59 29.17 5.35
N ALA A 492 50.67 28.54 6.09
CA ALA A 492 49.89 29.02 7.25
C ALA A 492 49.40 30.49 7.39
N ALA A 493 48.07 30.61 7.43
CA ALA A 493 47.29 31.21 8.52
C ALA A 493 47.17 32.75 8.71
N ILE A 494 46.18 33.11 9.55
CA ILE A 494 45.94 34.39 10.25
C ILE A 494 45.13 35.48 9.53
N GLN A 495 43.86 35.57 9.94
CA GLN A 495 43.05 36.77 10.26
C GLN A 495 42.96 37.98 9.30
N SER A 496 41.73 38.15 8.78
CA SER A 496 40.89 39.37 8.82
C SER A 496 41.33 40.72 8.20
N LYS A 497 40.37 41.32 7.47
CA LYS A 497 40.06 42.76 7.33
C LYS A 497 41.14 43.73 6.81
N LEU A 498 40.83 44.38 5.67
CA LEU A 498 40.64 45.83 5.46
C LEU A 498 40.62 46.11 3.93
N HIS A 499 39.55 46.65 3.32
CA HIS A 499 39.17 48.07 3.17
C HIS A 499 39.92 48.84 2.05
N LYS A 500 39.17 49.63 1.24
CA LYS A 500 39.62 50.66 0.25
C LYS A 500 40.15 50.10 -1.11
N LEU A 501 40.00 50.76 -2.27
CA LEU A 501 39.36 52.03 -2.65
C LEU A 501 38.91 52.02 -4.14
N SER A 502 37.81 52.72 -4.41
CA SER A 502 37.23 53.23 -5.67
C SER A 502 38.08 53.42 -6.95
N VAL A 503 37.46 53.18 -8.12
CA VAL A 503 37.54 54.03 -9.34
C VAL A 503 36.16 54.07 -10.06
N LEU A 504 35.70 55.28 -10.41
CA LEU A 504 34.54 55.59 -11.30
C LEU A 504 35.09 56.15 -12.63
N PRO A 505 34.36 56.09 -13.78
CA PRO A 505 33.57 57.28 -14.24
C PRO A 505 32.34 56.89 -15.16
N PRO A 506 31.68 57.79 -15.93
CA PRO A 506 30.66 58.72 -15.42
C PRO A 506 29.37 58.93 -16.30
N GLY A 507 28.36 59.63 -15.76
CA GLY A 507 27.36 60.43 -16.50
C GLY A 507 25.91 59.89 -16.54
N VAL A 508 24.82 60.70 -16.60
CA VAL A 508 24.64 62.19 -16.59
C VAL A 508 23.21 62.54 -16.07
N SER A 509 23.06 63.57 -15.21
CA SER A 509 21.81 64.29 -14.80
C SER A 509 20.63 63.46 -14.19
N GLY A 510 19.75 63.94 -13.29
CA GLY A 510 19.52 65.24 -12.63
C GLY A 510 18.00 65.47 -12.42
N ALA A 511 17.47 66.18 -11.41
CA ALA A 511 18.03 66.78 -10.19
C ALA A 511 16.86 67.17 -9.21
N GLY A 512 17.10 67.28 -7.89
CA GLY A 512 16.08 67.69 -6.91
C GLY A 512 16.52 67.57 -5.43
N LEU A 513 16.46 68.67 -4.66
CA LEU A 513 16.98 68.80 -3.28
C LEU A 513 15.89 68.57 -2.21
N GLY A 514 16.27 68.03 -1.04
CA GLY A 514 15.37 67.89 0.12
C GLY A 514 16.01 67.21 1.34
N THR A 515 16.63 68.00 2.21
CA THR A 515 17.37 67.64 3.45
C THR A 515 16.72 66.61 4.41
N ALA A 516 17.54 65.73 4.99
CA ALA A 516 17.19 64.82 6.11
C ALA A 516 17.13 65.53 7.49
N PRO A 517 16.61 64.86 8.54
CA PRO A 517 17.55 64.22 9.46
C PRO A 517 17.13 62.83 10.04
N SER A 518 18.16 62.03 10.36
CA SER A 518 18.24 60.93 11.35
C SER A 518 16.99 60.22 11.87
N GLY A 519 16.91 58.89 11.67
CA GLY A 519 16.02 58.00 12.41
C GLY A 519 16.22 56.51 12.09
N SER A 520 16.40 55.71 13.12
CA SER A 520 16.43 54.23 13.16
C SER A 520 15.72 53.46 12.03
N ILE A 521 16.39 52.45 11.47
CA ILE A 521 15.77 51.39 10.64
C ILE A 521 14.76 50.60 11.50
N PRO A 522 13.46 50.58 11.16
CA PRO A 522 12.48 49.74 11.84
C PRO A 522 12.55 48.31 11.32
N ASN A 523 12.36 47.34 12.22
CA ASN A 523 12.10 45.94 11.88
C ASN A 523 10.91 45.84 10.91
N GLN A 524 11.08 45.23 9.75
CA GLN A 524 9.96 44.93 8.86
C GLN A 524 9.17 43.76 9.44
N GLY A 525 8.04 44.06 10.07
CA GLY A 525 7.08 43.04 10.52
C GLY A 525 6.44 42.33 9.33
N LEU A 526 6.48 40.99 9.34
CA LEU A 526 5.78 40.16 8.37
C LEU A 526 4.27 40.18 8.66
N HIS A 527 3.48 40.67 7.71
CA HIS A 527 2.02 40.74 7.82
C HIS A 527 1.35 39.41 7.50
N ARG A 528 0.25 39.09 8.19
CA ARG A 528 -0.58 37.91 7.92
C ARG A 528 -1.25 37.98 6.53
N VAL A 529 -1.03 36.92 5.77
CA VAL A 529 -1.65 36.64 4.46
C VAL A 529 -2.66 35.49 4.61
N ASP A 530 -3.73 35.52 3.81
CA ASP A 530 -4.74 34.46 3.79
C ASP A 530 -4.34 33.23 2.95
N THR A 531 -5.26 32.27 2.84
CA THR A 531 -5.12 31.03 2.06
C THR A 531 -4.92 31.25 0.55
N MET A 532 -4.96 32.48 0.05
CA MET A 532 -4.62 32.85 -1.33
C MET A 532 -3.47 33.87 -1.41
N GLY A 533 -2.70 34.06 -0.33
CA GLY A 533 -1.55 34.95 -0.29
C GLY A 533 -1.90 36.44 -0.32
N LYS A 534 -3.15 36.83 -0.06
CA LYS A 534 -3.56 38.24 -0.01
C LYS A 534 -3.51 38.81 1.40
N LEU A 535 -3.14 40.09 1.49
CA LEU A 535 -3.09 40.84 2.74
C LEU A 535 -4.50 40.88 3.37
N MET A 536 -4.66 40.36 4.59
CA MET A 536 -5.97 40.35 5.25
C MET A 536 -6.35 41.75 5.73
N SER A 537 -7.47 42.28 5.23
CA SER A 537 -8.07 43.51 5.79
C SER A 537 -8.92 43.20 7.04
N PRO A 538 -9.02 44.11 8.02
CA PRO A 538 -9.89 43.94 9.19
C PRO A 538 -11.37 43.70 8.83
N THR A 539 -11.80 44.21 7.67
CA THR A 539 -13.15 43.99 7.11
C THR A 539 -13.42 42.53 6.74
N THR A 540 -12.39 41.77 6.36
CA THR A 540 -12.52 40.35 5.96
C THR A 540 -12.76 39.46 7.18
N MET A 541 -12.15 39.77 8.33
CA MET A 541 -12.40 39.07 9.61
C MET A 541 -13.89 39.16 10.01
N LYS A 542 -14.50 40.35 9.91
CA LYS A 542 -15.94 40.55 10.20
C LYS A 542 -16.89 39.71 9.34
N ARG A 543 -16.47 39.27 8.14
CA ARG A 543 -17.31 38.48 7.22
C ARG A 543 -17.32 36.97 7.50
N ARG A 544 -16.35 36.44 8.27
CA ARG A 544 -16.23 34.99 8.58
C ARG A 544 -16.90 34.57 9.90
N GLY A 545 -17.67 35.44 10.55
CA GLY A 545 -18.42 35.10 11.77
C GLY A 545 -17.56 34.98 13.05
N LEU A 546 -16.24 35.13 12.94
CA LEU A 546 -15.34 35.32 14.07
C LEU A 546 -15.74 36.60 14.81
N LYS A 547 -16.44 36.43 15.94
CA LYS A 547 -16.69 37.53 16.86
C LYS A 547 -15.35 37.96 17.44
N ALA A 548 -14.88 39.14 17.06
CA ALA A 548 -13.98 39.87 17.95
C ALA A 548 -14.71 40.01 19.28
N ALA A 549 -14.14 39.48 20.36
CA ALA A 549 -14.69 39.59 21.69
C ALA A 549 -14.57 41.04 22.16
N GLU A 550 -15.58 41.87 21.86
CA GLU A 550 -15.74 43.17 22.50
C GLU A 550 -16.10 42.95 23.97
N PHE A 551 -15.06 42.77 24.79
CA PHE A 551 -15.17 42.79 26.25
C PHE A 551 -14.23 43.84 26.83
N ASN A 552 -14.81 45.00 27.14
CA ASN A 552 -14.35 45.83 28.25
C ASN A 552 -14.54 45.04 29.55
N LYS A 553 -13.61 44.14 29.88
CA LYS A 553 -13.40 43.75 31.27
C LYS A 553 -12.54 44.82 31.93
N SER A 554 -13.02 45.34 33.05
CA SER A 554 -12.32 46.36 33.80
C SER A 554 -10.96 45.84 34.29
N SER A 555 -10.01 46.75 34.45
CA SER A 555 -8.63 46.47 34.90
C SER A 555 -8.52 45.84 36.30
N VAL A 556 -9.65 45.60 36.98
CA VAL A 556 -9.74 44.99 38.31
C VAL A 556 -9.72 43.46 38.22
N ASP A 557 -10.30 42.85 37.18
CA ASP A 557 -10.38 41.38 37.05
C ASP A 557 -8.97 40.76 36.89
N ALA A 558 -8.10 41.44 36.14
CA ALA A 558 -6.68 41.10 35.97
C ALA A 558 -5.81 41.35 37.23
N LEU A 559 -6.31 42.13 38.20
CA LEU A 559 -5.67 42.37 39.50
C LEU A 559 -6.15 41.39 40.58
N LEU A 560 -7.40 40.92 40.51
CA LEU A 560 -7.97 39.93 41.44
C LEU A 560 -7.49 38.51 41.17
N HIS A 561 -7.18 38.19 39.90
CA HIS A 561 -6.65 36.90 39.50
C HIS A 561 -5.30 37.08 38.76
N PRO A 562 -4.17 37.23 39.48
CA PRO A 562 -2.88 37.32 38.84
C PRO A 562 -2.62 36.07 38.00
N ARG A 563 -2.41 36.25 36.68
CA ARG A 563 -1.99 35.20 35.73
C ARG A 563 -0.88 34.39 36.38
N GLN A 564 -1.08 33.08 36.61
CA GLN A 564 -0.13 32.26 37.35
C GLN A 564 1.27 32.33 36.71
N ALA A 565 2.20 33.01 37.37
CA ALA A 565 3.56 33.18 36.92
C ALA A 565 4.30 31.84 37.01
N GLY A 566 4.26 31.08 35.91
CA GLY A 566 4.78 29.72 35.81
C GLY A 566 3.95 28.77 34.95
N ALA A 567 2.67 29.09 34.68
CA ALA A 567 1.85 28.31 33.77
C ALA A 567 2.32 28.50 32.31
N ASN A 568 2.72 27.41 31.64
CA ASN A 568 2.98 27.41 30.21
C ASN A 568 1.65 27.23 29.47
N PRO A 569 1.16 28.24 28.71
CA PRO A 569 -0.19 28.22 28.16
C PRO A 569 -0.36 27.16 27.06
N TYR A 570 0.66 26.92 26.23
CA TYR A 570 0.64 25.87 25.20
C TYR A 570 0.53 24.47 25.83
N ARG A 571 1.25 24.21 26.92
CA ARG A 571 1.18 22.93 27.66
C ARG A 571 -0.15 22.69 28.35
N VAL A 572 -0.85 23.75 28.78
CA VAL A 572 -2.22 23.66 29.32
C VAL A 572 -3.19 23.29 28.20
N VAL A 573 -3.21 24.04 27.08
CA VAL A 573 -4.10 23.76 25.93
C VAL A 573 -3.84 22.36 25.35
N LEU A 574 -2.59 22.00 25.11
CA LEU A 574 -2.25 20.64 24.65
C LEU A 574 -2.52 19.56 25.71
N GLY A 575 -2.55 19.92 27.00
CA GLY A 575 -2.96 19.03 28.09
C GLY A 575 -4.43 18.63 27.99
N GLU A 576 -5.31 19.59 27.70
CA GLU A 576 -6.73 19.36 27.42
C GLU A 576 -6.90 18.49 26.16
N VAL A 577 -6.22 18.86 25.05
CA VAL A 577 -6.27 18.10 23.79
C VAL A 577 -5.88 16.63 24.03
N ARG A 578 -4.84 16.40 24.82
CA ARG A 578 -4.38 15.07 25.21
C ARG A 578 -5.44 14.31 26.03
N GLN A 579 -6.05 14.93 27.04
CA GLN A 579 -7.10 14.29 27.84
C GLN A 579 -8.28 13.84 26.97
N ARG A 580 -8.74 14.73 26.07
CA ARG A 580 -9.84 14.45 25.13
C ARG A 580 -9.48 13.37 24.09
N LEU A 581 -8.21 13.28 23.67
CA LEU A 581 -7.71 12.15 22.87
C LEU A 581 -7.73 10.82 23.65
N VAL A 582 -7.34 10.81 24.93
CA VAL A 582 -7.41 9.62 25.79
C VAL A 582 -8.86 9.16 25.99
N ALA A 583 -9.80 10.08 26.24
CA ALA A 583 -11.23 9.78 26.33
C ALA A 583 -11.76 9.21 25.00
N THR A 584 -11.35 9.79 23.87
CA THR A 584 -11.68 9.27 22.53
C THR A 584 -11.18 7.83 22.34
N ARG A 585 -9.92 7.56 22.69
CA ARG A 585 -9.32 6.21 22.56
C ARG A 585 -10.05 5.19 23.43
N ARG A 586 -10.28 5.51 24.72
CA ARG A 586 -11.03 4.67 25.66
C ARG A 586 -12.45 4.38 25.17
N ARG A 587 -13.17 5.37 24.63
CA ARG A 587 -14.50 5.17 24.05
C ARG A 587 -14.48 4.18 22.89
N MET A 588 -13.43 4.18 22.05
CA MET A 588 -13.28 3.18 20.98
C MET A 588 -12.95 1.79 21.54
N GLU A 589 -12.18 1.69 22.63
CA GLU A 589 -11.89 0.42 23.33
C GLU A 589 -13.17 -0.22 23.89
N GLU A 590 -14.02 0.57 24.55
CA GLU A 590 -15.31 0.14 25.10
C GLU A 590 -16.27 -0.34 23.98
N LEU A 591 -16.33 0.39 22.85
CA LEU A 591 -17.11 -0.01 21.67
C LEU A 591 -16.60 -1.31 21.02
N LEU A 592 -15.27 -1.50 20.93
CA LEU A 592 -14.67 -2.73 20.39
C LEU A 592 -14.88 -3.95 21.31
N ALA A 593 -14.95 -3.72 22.63
CA ALA A 593 -15.35 -4.75 23.59
C ALA A 593 -16.85 -5.08 23.55
N GLY A 594 -17.66 -4.31 22.82
CA GLY A 594 -19.11 -4.47 22.75
C GLY A 594 -19.87 -3.85 23.92
N HIS A 595 -19.20 -3.03 24.75
CA HIS A 595 -19.83 -2.29 25.83
C HIS A 595 -20.49 -1.00 25.31
N VAL A 596 -21.49 -0.50 26.06
CA VAL A 596 -22.01 0.85 25.87
C VAL A 596 -21.10 1.81 26.64
N PRO A 597 -20.51 2.85 25.99
CA PRO A 597 -19.67 3.79 26.71
C PRO A 597 -20.47 4.60 27.74
N ASP A 598 -20.05 4.53 28.99
CA ASP A 598 -20.74 5.06 30.19
C ASP A 598 -20.04 6.32 30.75
N SER A 599 -19.35 7.06 29.88
CA SER A 599 -18.53 8.21 30.26
C SER A 599 -19.08 9.51 29.67
N ASP A 600 -19.37 10.45 30.57
CA ASP A 600 -19.71 11.85 30.27
C ASP A 600 -18.49 12.68 29.78
N ALA A 601 -17.31 12.07 29.68
CA ALA A 601 -16.10 12.78 29.24
C ALA A 601 -16.21 13.27 27.79
N GLU A 602 -15.82 14.53 27.56
CA GLU A 602 -15.70 15.06 26.21
C GLU A 602 -14.72 14.20 25.37
N TRP A 603 -15.06 13.99 24.10
CA TRP A 603 -14.28 13.21 23.15
C TRP A 603 -14.33 13.85 21.76
N TYR A 604 -13.44 13.43 20.85
CA TYR A 604 -13.37 13.96 19.50
C TYR A 604 -14.29 13.18 18.57
N GLU A 605 -15.38 13.83 18.18
CA GLU A 605 -16.35 13.33 17.21
C GLU A 605 -15.90 13.66 15.78
N THR A 606 -15.52 14.92 15.54
CA THR A 606 -15.12 15.43 14.21
C THR A 606 -13.70 16.00 14.20
N GLU A 607 -13.12 16.07 13.00
CA GLU A 607 -11.75 16.56 12.76
C GLU A 607 -11.59 18.04 13.14
N GLU A 608 -12.63 18.85 12.94
CA GLU A 608 -12.64 20.28 13.24
C GLU A 608 -12.46 20.56 14.73
N GLN A 609 -13.07 19.73 15.59
CA GLN A 609 -12.93 19.83 17.05
C GLN A 609 -11.48 19.64 17.52
N LEU A 610 -10.71 18.79 16.83
CA LEU A 610 -9.29 18.58 17.11
C LEU A 610 -8.42 19.69 16.48
N LEU A 611 -8.78 20.17 15.30
CA LEU A 611 -8.06 21.24 14.60
C LEU A 611 -8.15 22.59 15.32
N GLU A 612 -9.29 22.95 15.89
CA GLU A 612 -9.53 24.25 16.53
C GLU A 612 -8.44 24.66 17.56
N PRO A 613 -8.19 23.91 18.65
CA PRO A 613 -7.15 24.27 19.62
C PRO A 613 -5.73 24.17 19.04
N LEU A 614 -5.51 23.28 18.07
CA LEU A 614 -4.21 23.10 17.42
C LEU A 614 -3.86 24.27 16.48
N LEU A 615 -4.84 24.80 15.75
CA LEU A 615 -4.68 25.99 14.91
C LEU A 615 -4.44 27.24 15.75
N ALA A 616 -5.14 27.39 16.90
CA ALA A 616 -4.88 28.48 17.84
C ALA A 616 -3.43 28.45 18.35
N VAL A 617 -2.92 27.27 18.74
CA VAL A 617 -1.50 27.06 19.11
C VAL A 617 -0.56 27.46 17.97
N TYR A 618 -0.79 26.97 16.74
CA TYR A 618 0.04 27.27 15.57
C TYR A 618 0.09 28.78 15.26
N TRP A 619 -1.07 29.45 15.26
CA TRP A 619 -1.17 30.87 14.95
C TRP A 619 -0.60 31.77 16.05
N SER A 620 -0.75 31.37 17.32
CA SER A 620 -0.12 32.02 18.48
C SER A 620 1.40 31.96 18.44
N LEU A 621 1.99 30.83 18.02
CA LEU A 621 3.43 30.72 17.81
C LEU A 621 3.93 31.73 16.76
N TRP A 622 3.19 31.91 15.66
CA TRP A 622 3.51 32.92 14.66
C TRP A 622 3.42 34.36 15.20
N GLU A 623 2.39 34.71 15.98
CA GLU A 623 2.27 36.03 16.62
C GLU A 623 3.41 36.35 17.57
N CYS A 624 3.85 35.35 18.34
CA CYS A 624 4.94 35.50 19.32
C CYS A 624 6.35 35.33 18.72
N GLY A 625 6.49 35.32 17.39
CA GLY A 625 7.79 35.19 16.70
C GLY A 625 8.38 33.78 16.69
N GLY A 626 7.66 32.78 17.20
CA GLY A 626 8.00 31.35 17.20
C GLY A 626 7.66 30.62 15.90
N GLY A 627 7.50 31.31 14.76
CA GLY A 627 7.08 30.72 13.48
C GLY A 627 7.93 29.53 13.02
N ILE A 628 9.24 29.55 13.26
CA ILE A 628 10.14 28.41 12.93
C ILE A 628 9.75 27.14 13.72
N VAL A 629 9.24 27.29 14.94
CA VAL A 629 8.75 26.16 15.76
C VAL A 629 7.37 25.69 15.29
N ALA A 630 6.51 26.63 14.89
CA ALA A 630 5.20 26.33 14.29
C ALA A 630 5.35 25.52 12.97
N GLU A 631 6.31 25.89 12.14
CA GLU A 631 6.71 25.18 10.93
C GLU A 631 7.36 23.81 11.20
N GLY A 632 7.66 23.47 12.46
CA GLY A 632 8.16 22.16 12.88
C GLY A 632 7.07 21.09 13.00
N ARG A 633 7.13 20.29 14.08
CA ARG A 633 6.18 19.19 14.36
C ARG A 633 4.72 19.65 14.35
N MET A 634 4.44 20.89 14.74
CA MET A 634 3.10 21.46 14.79
C MET A 634 2.43 21.46 13.40
N LEU A 635 3.13 21.92 12.36
CA LEU A 635 2.63 21.86 10.98
C LEU A 635 2.51 20.42 10.46
N ASP A 636 3.42 19.52 10.83
CA ASP A 636 3.32 18.10 10.45
C ASP A 636 2.08 17.43 11.08
N LEU A 637 1.74 17.77 12.33
CA LEU A 637 0.50 17.34 12.99
C LEU A 637 -0.74 17.86 12.26
N LEU A 638 -0.80 19.17 11.95
CA LEU A 638 -1.93 19.75 11.22
C LEU A 638 -2.13 19.08 9.85
N ARG A 639 -1.05 18.91 9.07
CA ARG A 639 -1.08 18.23 7.76
C ARG A 639 -1.53 16.77 7.85
N ARG A 640 -1.15 16.05 8.91
CA ARG A 640 -1.67 14.70 9.19
C ARG A 640 -3.15 14.71 9.50
N ILE A 641 -3.68 15.67 10.26
CA ILE A 641 -5.12 15.75 10.55
C ILE A 641 -5.89 16.03 9.26
N TYR A 642 -5.44 16.98 8.44
CA TYR A 642 -6.09 17.29 7.16
C TYR A 642 -6.13 16.13 6.15
N CYS A 643 -5.10 15.27 6.11
CA CYS A 643 -5.00 14.18 5.13
C CYS A 643 -5.51 12.81 5.63
N PHE A 644 -5.29 12.48 6.91
CA PHE A 644 -5.68 11.21 7.52
C PHE A 644 -7.00 11.29 8.30
N GLY A 645 -7.34 12.47 8.83
CA GLY A 645 -8.56 12.67 9.61
C GLY A 645 -8.62 11.85 10.89
N LEU A 646 -9.81 11.79 11.51
CA LEU A 646 -10.02 10.97 12.71
C LEU A 646 -10.18 9.46 12.41
N SER A 647 -10.08 9.05 11.15
CA SER A 647 -10.27 7.66 10.72
C SER A 647 -9.07 7.03 10.01
N LEU A 648 -7.94 7.73 9.85
CA LEU A 648 -6.75 7.36 9.07
C LEU A 648 -6.97 7.10 7.57
N MET A 649 -7.83 6.16 7.23
CA MET A 649 -8.22 5.82 5.86
C MET A 649 -9.73 5.66 5.83
N LYS A 650 -10.41 6.40 4.96
CA LYS A 650 -11.88 6.29 4.84
C LYS A 650 -12.26 5.00 4.13
N LEU A 651 -13.22 4.25 4.67
CA LEU A 651 -13.64 2.98 4.09
C LEU A 651 -14.58 3.20 2.89
N ASP A 652 -14.34 2.50 1.79
CA ASP A 652 -15.37 2.31 0.76
C ASP A 652 -16.24 1.12 1.12
N LEU A 653 -17.56 1.26 0.95
CA LEU A 653 -18.47 0.13 0.93
C LEU A 653 -18.59 -0.35 -0.52
N ARG A 654 -18.57 -1.67 -0.76
CA ARG A 654 -18.77 -2.22 -2.11
C ARG A 654 -19.66 -3.46 -2.09
N GLN A 655 -20.70 -3.47 -2.91
CA GLN A 655 -21.65 -4.58 -3.03
C GLN A 655 -22.12 -4.75 -4.49
N GLU A 656 -22.53 -5.94 -4.89
CA GLU A 656 -23.05 -6.21 -6.25
C GLU A 656 -24.51 -5.75 -6.45
N SER A 657 -24.80 -5.19 -7.63
CA SER A 657 -26.11 -4.65 -8.05
C SER A 657 -27.29 -5.61 -7.86
N GLY A 658 -27.05 -6.91 -8.08
CA GLY A 658 -28.05 -7.96 -7.86
C GLY A 658 -28.60 -7.95 -6.43
N ARG A 659 -27.75 -7.76 -5.42
CA ARG A 659 -28.16 -7.76 -4.01
C ARG A 659 -29.03 -6.57 -3.63
N HIS A 660 -28.91 -5.44 -4.35
CA HIS A 660 -29.82 -4.30 -4.20
C HIS A 660 -31.16 -4.58 -4.89
N THR A 661 -31.13 -5.23 -6.05
CA THR A 661 -32.32 -5.65 -6.79
C THR A 661 -33.14 -6.67 -5.99
N ASP A 662 -32.48 -7.69 -5.42
CA ASP A 662 -33.12 -8.70 -4.57
C ASP A 662 -33.77 -8.05 -3.33
N CYS A 663 -33.03 -7.15 -2.66
CA CYS A 663 -33.54 -6.42 -1.48
C CYS A 663 -34.75 -5.54 -1.81
N LEU A 664 -34.74 -4.81 -2.93
CA LEU A 664 -35.91 -4.04 -3.38
C LEU A 664 -37.07 -4.94 -3.82
N THR A 665 -36.79 -6.12 -4.36
CA THR A 665 -37.81 -7.11 -4.73
C THR A 665 -38.56 -7.62 -3.50
N GLU A 666 -37.85 -7.99 -2.44
CA GLU A 666 -38.48 -8.33 -1.15
C GLU A 666 -39.36 -7.20 -0.61
N VAL A 667 -38.91 -5.93 -0.74
CA VAL A 667 -39.68 -4.75 -0.30
C VAL A 667 -40.95 -4.56 -1.14
N THR A 668 -40.85 -4.59 -2.47
CA THR A 668 -42.01 -4.36 -3.35
C THR A 668 -43.02 -5.51 -3.29
N GLU A 669 -42.56 -6.75 -3.11
CA GLU A 669 -43.44 -7.91 -2.93
C GLU A 669 -44.16 -7.85 -1.56
N HIS A 670 -43.44 -7.52 -0.48
CA HIS A 670 -44.05 -7.37 0.85
C HIS A 670 -45.11 -6.26 0.90
N LEU A 671 -44.90 -5.17 0.14
CA LEU A 671 -45.86 -4.06 0.02
C LEU A 671 -46.99 -4.32 -0.98
N GLY A 672 -46.98 -5.46 -1.70
CA GLY A 672 -47.99 -5.79 -2.71
C GLY A 672 -47.89 -4.97 -4.01
N LEU A 673 -46.72 -4.38 -4.29
CA LEU A 673 -46.46 -3.56 -5.48
C LEU A 673 -46.02 -4.39 -6.70
N GLY A 674 -45.58 -5.64 -6.48
CA GLY A 674 -45.07 -6.56 -7.50
C GLY A 674 -43.58 -6.86 -7.32
N SER A 675 -42.99 -7.61 -8.25
CA SER A 675 -41.59 -8.04 -8.19
C SER A 675 -40.66 -7.08 -8.94
N TYR A 676 -39.95 -6.21 -8.21
CA TYR A 676 -39.02 -5.22 -8.79
C TYR A 676 -37.96 -5.84 -9.73
N GLY A 677 -37.49 -7.04 -9.40
CA GLY A 677 -36.55 -7.81 -10.20
C GLY A 677 -37.05 -8.13 -11.61
N GLU A 678 -38.36 -8.28 -11.81
CA GLU A 678 -38.96 -8.61 -13.11
C GLU A 678 -39.29 -7.36 -13.95
N TRP A 679 -39.26 -6.16 -13.38
CA TRP A 679 -39.68 -4.93 -14.05
C TRP A 679 -38.70 -4.49 -15.17
N PRO A 680 -39.20 -3.99 -16.31
CA PRO A 680 -38.41 -3.28 -17.31
C PRO A 680 -37.71 -2.04 -16.73
N GLU A 681 -36.61 -1.62 -17.36
CA GLU A 681 -35.79 -0.51 -16.87
C GLU A 681 -36.57 0.80 -16.71
N GLU A 682 -37.44 1.12 -17.67
CA GLU A 682 -38.28 2.32 -17.62
C GLU A 682 -39.20 2.34 -16.39
N GLN A 683 -39.83 1.21 -16.07
CA GLN A 683 -40.67 1.05 -14.89
C GLN A 683 -39.87 1.16 -13.59
N ARG A 684 -38.66 0.57 -13.54
CA ARG A 684 -37.74 0.71 -12.39
C ARG A 684 -37.35 2.17 -12.18
N LEU A 685 -36.95 2.87 -13.24
CA LEU A 685 -36.57 4.28 -13.18
C LEU A 685 -37.74 5.17 -12.75
N GLN A 686 -38.95 4.92 -13.25
CA GLN A 686 -40.15 5.63 -12.81
C GLN A 686 -40.39 5.44 -11.31
N PHE A 687 -40.52 4.19 -10.86
CA PHE A 687 -40.75 3.85 -9.45
C PHE A 687 -39.71 4.47 -8.52
N LEU A 688 -38.42 4.28 -8.82
CA LEU A 688 -37.34 4.82 -8.00
C LEU A 688 -37.39 6.35 -7.94
N THR A 689 -37.73 7.02 -9.05
CA THR A 689 -37.81 8.49 -9.09
C THR A 689 -39.00 9.02 -8.28
N GLU A 690 -40.17 8.39 -8.41
CA GLU A 690 -41.38 8.73 -7.65
C GLU A 690 -41.15 8.53 -6.14
N GLU A 691 -40.61 7.37 -5.75
CA GLU A 691 -40.29 7.09 -4.36
C GLU A 691 -39.23 8.04 -3.82
N LEU A 692 -38.14 8.32 -4.55
CA LEU A 692 -37.06 9.24 -4.15
C LEU A 692 -37.50 10.70 -4.01
N GLN A 693 -38.49 11.15 -4.80
CA GLN A 693 -39.16 12.45 -4.63
C GLN A 693 -40.12 12.45 -3.43
N GLY A 694 -40.70 11.29 -3.10
CA GLY A 694 -41.54 11.08 -1.94
C GLY A 694 -40.86 11.42 -0.61
N ARG A 695 -41.68 11.83 0.37
CA ARG A 695 -41.23 12.07 1.78
C ARG A 695 -41.71 10.99 2.75
N ARG A 696 -42.47 10.02 2.26
CA ARG A 696 -42.97 8.88 3.03
C ARG A 696 -41.87 7.81 3.08
N PRO A 697 -41.55 7.23 4.25
CA PRO A 697 -40.71 6.04 4.32
C PRO A 697 -41.39 4.87 3.60
N LEU A 698 -40.63 4.19 2.76
CA LEU A 698 -41.07 3.02 1.98
C LEU A 698 -41.03 1.74 2.83
N ILE A 699 -39.94 1.54 3.57
CA ILE A 699 -39.69 0.27 4.29
C ILE A 699 -40.33 0.31 5.70
N PRO A 700 -41.30 -0.58 6.02
CA PRO A 700 -41.85 -0.68 7.36
C PRO A 700 -40.80 -1.17 8.37
N PRO A 701 -40.69 -0.59 9.59
CA PRO A 701 -39.73 -1.04 10.60
C PRO A 701 -39.90 -2.50 11.05
N SER A 702 -41.10 -3.07 10.88
CA SER A 702 -41.45 -4.46 11.22
C SER A 702 -41.33 -5.44 10.04
N MET A 703 -40.82 -5.00 8.89
CA MET A 703 -40.70 -5.87 7.72
C MET A 703 -39.68 -7.01 7.97
N PRO A 704 -40.05 -8.29 7.75
CA PRO A 704 -39.09 -9.38 7.75
C PRO A 704 -38.26 -9.35 6.47
N PHE A 705 -36.95 -9.49 6.60
CA PHE A 705 -35.99 -9.61 5.50
C PHE A 705 -35.35 -11.00 5.50
N SER A 706 -34.96 -11.49 4.32
CA SER A 706 -33.98 -12.58 4.21
C SER A 706 -32.66 -12.21 4.91
N PRO A 707 -31.82 -13.19 5.31
CA PRO A 707 -30.47 -12.90 5.82
C PRO A 707 -29.66 -12.02 4.86
N GLU A 708 -29.82 -12.25 3.55
CA GLU A 708 -29.13 -11.57 2.47
C GLU A 708 -29.57 -10.10 2.31
N ALA A 709 -30.86 -9.81 2.32
CA ALA A 709 -31.39 -8.45 2.25
C ALA A 709 -31.20 -7.70 3.58
N LYS A 710 -31.29 -8.41 4.71
CA LYS A 710 -31.00 -7.86 6.03
C LYS A 710 -29.57 -7.33 6.13
N GLU A 711 -28.56 -8.08 5.66
CA GLU A 711 -27.18 -7.60 5.63
C GLU A 711 -27.00 -6.35 4.75
N VAL A 712 -27.76 -6.20 3.66
CA VAL A 712 -27.76 -4.95 2.85
C VAL A 712 -28.29 -3.79 3.68
N MET A 713 -29.45 -3.95 4.33
CA MET A 713 -30.05 -2.89 5.15
C MET A 713 -29.23 -2.55 6.40
N ASP A 714 -28.76 -3.54 7.16
CA ASP A 714 -27.93 -3.33 8.36
C ASP A 714 -26.60 -2.65 8.01
N THR A 715 -26.04 -2.92 6.82
CA THR A 715 -24.85 -2.21 6.31
C THR A 715 -25.14 -0.73 6.04
N LEU A 716 -26.29 -0.42 5.43
CA LEU A 716 -26.69 0.95 5.13
C LEU A 716 -27.07 1.73 6.40
N LYS A 717 -27.59 1.06 7.44
CA LYS A 717 -27.76 1.64 8.78
C LYS A 717 -26.42 1.99 9.41
N VAL A 718 -25.44 1.07 9.37
CA VAL A 718 -24.06 1.35 9.82
C VAL A 718 -23.46 2.53 9.04
N ALA A 719 -23.72 2.61 7.73
CA ALA A 719 -23.28 3.74 6.91
C ALA A 719 -23.91 5.08 7.34
N ALA A 720 -25.20 5.11 7.65
CA ALA A 720 -25.91 6.29 8.14
C ALA A 720 -25.39 6.79 9.50
N VAL A 721 -24.92 5.87 10.37
CA VAL A 721 -24.35 6.19 11.69
C VAL A 721 -22.88 6.63 11.62
N LEU A 722 -22.06 5.99 10.77
CA LEU A 722 -20.63 6.29 10.62
C LEU A 722 -20.36 7.55 9.77
N GLY A 723 -21.13 7.72 8.70
CA GLY A 723 -21.07 8.87 7.81
C GLY A 723 -19.75 9.12 7.09
N ARG A 724 -19.67 10.31 6.47
CA ARG A 724 -18.50 10.79 5.68
C ARG A 724 -17.24 11.05 6.52
N GLN A 725 -17.32 10.91 7.85
CA GLN A 725 -16.18 10.98 8.76
C GLN A 725 -15.36 9.68 8.70
N CYS A 726 -15.99 8.51 8.57
CA CYS A 726 -15.29 7.22 8.50
C CYS A 726 -15.38 6.53 7.13
N LEU A 727 -16.35 6.91 6.29
CA LEU A 727 -16.64 6.28 5.01
C LEU A 727 -16.43 7.26 3.83
N SER A 728 -16.05 6.75 2.66
CA SER A 728 -15.79 7.54 1.46
C SER A 728 -16.90 7.37 0.41
N ALA A 729 -16.98 6.23 -0.27
CA ALA A 729 -17.98 5.94 -1.32
C ALA A 729 -18.78 4.66 -1.07
N TYR A 730 -19.90 4.52 -1.78
CA TYR A 730 -20.61 3.27 -1.98
C TYR A 730 -20.45 2.82 -3.44
N VAL A 731 -19.64 1.78 -3.67
CA VAL A 731 -19.36 1.22 -5.00
C VAL A 731 -20.34 0.09 -5.33
N ILE A 732 -20.90 0.10 -6.54
CA ILE A 732 -21.81 -0.92 -7.04
C ILE A 732 -21.07 -1.81 -8.04
N SER A 733 -20.66 -3.02 -7.65
CA SER A 733 -20.12 -4.01 -8.59
C SER A 733 -21.19 -4.45 -9.59
N MET A 734 -20.76 -4.81 -10.81
CA MET A 734 -21.67 -5.26 -11.87
C MET A 734 -22.81 -4.24 -12.11
N ALA A 735 -22.47 -2.95 -12.12
CA ALA A 735 -23.41 -1.90 -12.50
C ALA A 735 -23.64 -1.97 -14.02
N THR A 736 -24.89 -2.13 -14.43
CA THR A 736 -25.28 -2.32 -15.84
C THR A 736 -26.28 -1.26 -16.31
N ARG A 737 -27.02 -0.63 -15.38
CA ARG A 737 -28.13 0.28 -15.70
C ARG A 737 -28.24 1.47 -14.75
N ALA A 738 -29.07 2.43 -15.13
CA ALA A 738 -29.34 3.62 -14.32
C ALA A 738 -30.14 3.27 -13.05
N SER A 739 -31.01 2.24 -13.10
CA SER A 739 -31.72 1.74 -11.93
C SER A 739 -30.79 1.32 -10.79
N ASP A 740 -29.60 0.82 -11.10
CA ASP A 740 -28.68 0.25 -10.10
C ASP A 740 -28.18 1.34 -9.13
N VAL A 741 -27.85 2.52 -9.67
CA VAL A 741 -27.44 3.69 -8.88
C VAL A 741 -28.60 4.24 -8.05
N LEU A 742 -29.77 4.44 -8.68
CA LEU A 742 -30.95 4.99 -7.98
C LEU A 742 -31.50 4.04 -6.91
N ALA A 743 -31.36 2.72 -7.09
CA ALA A 743 -31.71 1.72 -6.09
C ALA A 743 -30.89 1.90 -4.81
N VAL A 744 -29.58 2.12 -4.92
CA VAL A 744 -28.73 2.38 -3.75
C VAL A 744 -29.05 3.73 -3.11
N GLU A 745 -29.35 4.78 -3.88
CA GLU A 745 -29.78 6.07 -3.30
C GLU A 745 -31.08 5.93 -2.50
N LEU A 746 -32.04 5.14 -2.98
CA LEU A 746 -33.29 4.85 -2.27
C LEU A 746 -33.01 4.07 -0.98
N LEU A 747 -32.24 2.97 -1.06
CA LEU A 747 -31.91 2.16 0.12
C LEU A 747 -31.07 2.94 1.16
N GLN A 748 -30.16 3.83 0.72
CA GLN A 748 -29.46 4.77 1.61
C GLN A 748 -30.43 5.70 2.35
N ARG A 749 -31.46 6.22 1.66
CA ARG A 749 -32.49 7.06 2.29
C ARG A 749 -33.31 6.28 3.30
N GLU A 750 -33.80 5.11 2.94
CA GLU A 750 -34.63 4.28 3.82
C GLU A 750 -33.88 3.85 5.08
N ALA A 751 -32.60 3.45 4.95
CA ALA A 751 -31.78 3.13 6.10
C ALA A 751 -31.60 4.31 7.08
N ARG A 752 -31.53 5.55 6.57
CA ARG A 752 -31.49 6.77 7.42
C ARG A 752 -32.83 7.01 8.13
N PHE A 753 -33.97 6.72 7.51
CA PHE A 753 -35.27 6.76 8.18
C PHE A 753 -35.39 5.66 9.25
N MET A 754 -34.85 4.46 9.01
CA MET A 754 -34.82 3.41 10.03
C MET A 754 -34.00 3.83 11.25
N VAL A 755 -32.79 4.38 11.06
CA VAL A 755 -31.93 4.85 12.16
C VAL A 755 -32.57 5.99 12.97
N LEU A 756 -33.36 6.87 12.33
CA LEU A 756 -34.12 7.92 13.04
C LEU A 756 -35.24 7.38 13.95
N ASN A 757 -35.80 6.22 13.62
CA ASN A 757 -36.92 5.61 14.33
C ASN A 757 -36.48 4.55 15.36
N GLU A 758 -35.22 4.11 15.34
CA GLU A 758 -34.70 3.16 16.31
C GLU A 758 -34.56 3.81 17.70
N SER A 759 -35.27 3.26 18.69
CA SER A 759 -35.20 3.70 20.10
C SER A 759 -34.37 2.72 20.92
N GLY A 760 -33.18 3.13 21.39
CA GLY A 760 -32.32 2.29 22.23
C GLY A 760 -30.92 2.86 22.44
N PRO A 761 -30.02 2.18 23.18
CA PRO A 761 -28.67 2.70 23.51
C PRO A 761 -27.73 2.84 22.31
N ARG A 762 -28.08 2.32 21.12
CA ARG A 762 -27.38 2.62 19.86
C ARG A 762 -27.81 3.95 19.22
N ALA A 763 -28.98 4.46 19.60
CA ALA A 763 -29.53 5.74 19.15
C ALA A 763 -29.08 6.92 20.06
N GLN A 764 -27.80 6.94 20.45
CA GLN A 764 -27.20 8.06 21.19
C GLN A 764 -27.12 9.31 20.30
N GLY A 765 -28.22 10.08 20.22
CA GLY A 765 -28.28 11.50 19.85
C GLY A 765 -27.87 11.91 18.43
N ARG A 766 -27.30 11.01 17.62
CA ARG A 766 -26.74 11.33 16.29
C ARG A 766 -27.81 11.39 15.23
N ALA A 767 -27.99 12.58 14.64
CA ALA A 767 -28.69 12.71 13.37
C ALA A 767 -27.98 11.88 12.27
N PRO A 768 -28.72 11.16 11.41
CA PRO A 768 -28.12 10.31 10.38
C PRO A 768 -27.36 11.16 9.37
N SER A 769 -26.09 10.80 9.13
CA SER A 769 -25.22 11.50 8.20
C SER A 769 -25.81 11.59 6.79
N PRO A 770 -25.47 12.60 5.97
CA PRO A 770 -25.80 12.63 4.55
C PRO A 770 -25.37 11.35 3.82
N PRO A 771 -26.05 10.94 2.75
CA PRO A 771 -25.71 9.72 2.01
C PRO A 771 -24.26 9.76 1.50
N LEU A 772 -23.67 8.58 1.34
CA LEU A 772 -22.40 8.39 0.65
C LEU A 772 -22.62 8.62 -0.84
N ARG A 773 -21.57 9.04 -1.55
CA ARG A 773 -21.60 9.11 -3.01
C ARG A 773 -21.69 7.70 -3.59
N VAL A 774 -22.63 7.49 -4.51
CA VAL A 774 -22.81 6.21 -5.19
C VAL A 774 -21.97 6.17 -6.47
N VAL A 775 -21.22 5.08 -6.63
CA VAL A 775 -20.19 4.92 -7.67
C VAL A 775 -20.48 3.64 -8.46
N PRO A 776 -21.00 3.74 -9.70
CA PRO A 776 -21.15 2.56 -10.55
C PRO A 776 -19.77 2.03 -10.96
N LEU A 777 -19.59 0.71 -10.87
CA LEU A 777 -18.41 0.00 -11.34
C LEU A 777 -18.78 -0.85 -12.57
N PHE A 778 -18.31 -0.40 -13.74
CA PHE A 778 -18.45 -1.11 -15.01
C PHE A 778 -17.32 -2.14 -15.15
N GLU A 779 -17.67 -3.45 -15.13
CA GLU A 779 -16.71 -4.58 -15.06
C GLU A 779 -16.62 -5.43 -16.33
N THR A 780 -17.65 -5.47 -17.20
CA THR A 780 -17.65 -6.27 -18.44
C THR A 780 -17.47 -5.40 -19.68
N LEU A 781 -17.16 -6.03 -20.83
CA LEU A 781 -17.00 -5.29 -22.08
C LEU A 781 -18.30 -4.56 -22.49
N SER A 782 -19.45 -5.21 -22.34
CA SER A 782 -20.75 -4.60 -22.65
C SER A 782 -21.06 -3.41 -21.73
N ASP A 783 -20.69 -3.47 -20.46
CA ASP A 783 -20.95 -2.40 -19.50
C ASP A 783 -20.09 -1.18 -19.80
N LEU A 784 -18.82 -1.40 -20.20
CA LEU A 784 -17.93 -0.34 -20.67
C LEU A 784 -18.45 0.31 -21.96
N GLU A 785 -18.89 -0.48 -22.95
CA GLU A 785 -19.50 0.02 -24.19
C GLU A 785 -20.81 0.79 -23.91
N ALA A 786 -21.60 0.37 -22.90
CA ALA A 786 -22.87 0.98 -22.52
C ALA A 786 -22.75 2.18 -21.56
N SER A 787 -21.63 2.32 -20.84
CA SER A 787 -21.41 3.29 -19.75
C SER A 787 -21.90 4.71 -20.06
N ARG A 788 -21.60 5.23 -21.26
CA ARG A 788 -22.07 6.53 -21.75
C ARG A 788 -23.59 6.69 -21.66
N SER A 789 -24.32 5.69 -22.13
CA SER A 789 -25.79 5.71 -22.21
C SER A 789 -26.42 5.60 -20.83
N VAL A 790 -25.83 4.79 -19.94
CA VAL A 790 -26.24 4.66 -18.53
C VAL A 790 -26.09 5.99 -17.80
N MET A 791 -24.93 6.63 -17.91
CA MET A 791 -24.69 7.93 -17.27
C MET A 791 -25.53 9.05 -17.88
N GLN A 792 -25.78 9.04 -19.20
CA GLN A 792 -26.69 9.99 -19.84
C GLN A 792 -28.14 9.83 -19.34
N SER A 793 -28.61 8.58 -19.14
CA SER A 793 -29.91 8.31 -18.54
C SER A 793 -30.01 8.80 -17.09
N LEU A 794 -28.95 8.64 -16.30
CA LEU A 794 -28.86 9.17 -14.94
C LEU A 794 -28.90 10.70 -14.90
N TYR A 795 -28.13 11.39 -15.74
CA TYR A 795 -28.11 12.85 -15.76
C TYR A 795 -29.38 13.48 -16.35
N SER A 796 -30.13 12.72 -17.15
CA SER A 796 -31.47 13.09 -17.64
C SER A 796 -32.55 12.95 -16.56
N ASN A 797 -32.29 12.23 -15.47
CA ASN A 797 -33.22 12.10 -14.36
C ASN A 797 -33.27 13.40 -13.53
N PRO A 798 -34.43 14.06 -13.38
CA PRO A 798 -34.52 15.36 -12.72
C PRO A 798 -34.19 15.30 -11.22
N TRP A 799 -34.55 14.21 -10.54
CA TRP A 799 -34.19 14.02 -9.12
C TRP A 799 -32.68 13.86 -8.98
N TYR A 800 -32.06 12.99 -9.78
CA TYR A 800 -30.62 12.73 -9.69
C TYR A 800 -29.79 13.98 -10.03
N ARG A 801 -30.19 14.74 -11.05
CA ARG A 801 -29.51 15.99 -11.42
C ARG A 801 -29.52 17.03 -10.29
N GLN A 802 -30.63 17.13 -9.55
CA GLN A 802 -30.76 17.98 -8.37
C GLN A 802 -29.98 17.41 -7.18
N HIS A 803 -30.02 16.09 -6.98
CA HIS A 803 -29.30 15.40 -5.90
C HIS A 803 -27.78 15.62 -6.01
N LEU A 804 -27.20 15.39 -7.20
CA LEU A 804 -25.80 15.66 -7.48
C LEU A 804 -25.43 17.11 -7.14
N ALA A 805 -26.22 18.08 -7.63
CA ALA A 805 -25.96 19.51 -7.42
C ALA A 805 -26.02 19.94 -5.94
N THR A 806 -26.86 19.30 -5.11
CA THR A 806 -27.14 19.73 -3.73
C THR A 806 -26.44 18.90 -2.65
N VAL A 807 -26.09 17.63 -2.91
CA VAL A 807 -25.56 16.68 -1.92
C VAL A 807 -24.13 16.20 -2.24
N HIS A 808 -23.73 16.29 -3.53
CA HIS A 808 -22.44 15.82 -4.05
C HIS A 808 -21.66 16.92 -4.80
N ASN A 809 -22.00 18.20 -4.57
CA ASN A 809 -21.33 19.36 -5.16
C ASN A 809 -21.19 19.29 -6.69
N ASN A 810 -22.18 18.69 -7.36
CA ASN A 810 -22.22 18.51 -8.81
C ASN A 810 -21.07 17.64 -9.38
N SER A 811 -20.50 16.76 -8.55
CA SER A 811 -19.46 15.79 -8.95
C SER A 811 -19.99 14.36 -8.97
N GLN A 812 -19.54 13.59 -9.98
CA GLN A 812 -19.79 12.17 -10.11
C GLN A 812 -18.45 11.42 -10.06
N GLU A 813 -18.42 10.31 -9.32
CA GLU A 813 -17.33 9.34 -9.42
C GLU A 813 -17.83 8.08 -10.17
N VAL A 814 -17.02 7.55 -11.08
CA VAL A 814 -17.31 6.32 -11.85
C VAL A 814 -16.10 5.40 -11.75
N MET A 815 -16.32 4.11 -11.47
CA MET A 815 -15.24 3.14 -11.32
C MET A 815 -15.13 2.20 -12.54
N LEU A 816 -13.89 1.84 -12.91
CA LEU A 816 -13.60 1.03 -14.08
C LEU A 816 -12.82 -0.26 -13.73
N GLY A 817 -13.36 -1.42 -14.14
CA GLY A 817 -12.82 -2.74 -13.82
C GLY A 817 -11.90 -3.33 -14.89
N TYR A 818 -10.57 -3.19 -14.70
CA TYR A 818 -9.56 -3.68 -15.67
C TYR A 818 -9.47 -5.22 -15.74
N SER A 819 -9.22 -5.89 -14.61
CA SER A 819 -8.96 -7.34 -14.61
C SER A 819 -10.17 -8.18 -15.03
N ASP A 820 -11.38 -7.80 -14.61
CA ASP A 820 -12.61 -8.54 -14.95
C ASP A 820 -13.00 -8.33 -16.42
N SER A 821 -12.82 -7.13 -16.98
CA SER A 821 -12.96 -6.90 -18.44
C SER A 821 -11.98 -7.76 -19.24
N GLY A 822 -10.73 -7.88 -18.78
CA GLY A 822 -9.73 -8.74 -19.40
C GLY A 822 -10.08 -10.23 -19.37
N LYS A 823 -10.84 -10.69 -18.36
CA LYS A 823 -11.37 -12.05 -18.25
C LYS A 823 -12.59 -12.30 -19.15
N ASP A 824 -13.35 -11.26 -19.50
CA ASP A 824 -14.52 -11.35 -20.36
C ASP A 824 -14.15 -11.30 -21.86
N ALA A 825 -13.20 -10.44 -22.25
CA ALA A 825 -12.94 -10.12 -23.65
C ALA A 825 -11.47 -10.29 -24.11
N GLY A 826 -10.55 -10.63 -23.22
CA GLY A 826 -9.11 -10.61 -23.48
C GLY A 826 -8.49 -9.23 -23.32
N ARG A 827 -7.18 -9.18 -23.03
CA ARG A 827 -6.48 -7.97 -22.55
C ARG A 827 -6.57 -6.77 -23.51
N LEU A 828 -6.36 -7.00 -24.81
CA LEU A 828 -6.32 -5.95 -25.83
C LEU A 828 -7.69 -5.28 -26.03
N ALA A 829 -8.75 -6.08 -26.14
CA ALA A 829 -10.12 -5.58 -26.31
C ALA A 829 -10.60 -4.84 -25.06
N ALA A 830 -10.32 -5.39 -23.87
CA ALA A 830 -10.63 -4.74 -22.60
C ALA A 830 -9.92 -3.38 -22.44
N ALA A 831 -8.61 -3.32 -22.70
CA ALA A 831 -7.84 -2.08 -22.60
C ALA A 831 -8.37 -0.99 -23.54
N TRP A 832 -8.72 -1.34 -24.79
CA TRP A 832 -9.31 -0.41 -25.74
C TRP A 832 -10.71 0.07 -25.29
N ALA A 833 -11.57 -0.83 -24.83
CA ALA A 833 -12.89 -0.46 -24.30
C ALA A 833 -12.79 0.47 -23.08
N LEU A 834 -11.81 0.27 -22.21
CA LEU A 834 -11.52 1.15 -21.06
C LEU A 834 -11.03 2.53 -21.48
N TYR A 835 -10.19 2.63 -22.51
CA TYR A 835 -9.77 3.93 -23.07
C TYR A 835 -10.98 4.69 -23.63
N LYS A 836 -11.79 4.01 -24.45
CA LYS A 836 -12.97 4.61 -25.07
C LYS A 836 -14.06 4.98 -24.06
N ALA A 837 -14.32 4.12 -23.07
CA ALA A 837 -15.29 4.41 -22.00
C ALA A 837 -14.89 5.67 -21.23
N GLN A 838 -13.59 5.89 -20.98
CA GLN A 838 -13.11 7.13 -20.37
C GLN A 838 -13.36 8.37 -21.24
N GLU A 839 -13.06 8.33 -22.55
CA GLU A 839 -13.39 9.44 -23.47
C GLU A 839 -14.90 9.73 -23.50
N ASP A 840 -15.72 8.68 -23.59
CA ASP A 840 -17.17 8.78 -23.62
C ASP A 840 -17.73 9.33 -22.29
N LEU A 841 -17.15 8.94 -21.14
CA LEU A 841 -17.49 9.43 -19.80
C LEU A 841 -17.09 10.90 -19.59
N VAL A 842 -15.88 11.30 -19.99
CA VAL A 842 -15.43 12.70 -19.97
C VAL A 842 -16.36 13.56 -20.83
N THR A 843 -16.73 13.07 -22.02
CA THR A 843 -17.63 13.76 -22.94
C THR A 843 -19.03 13.96 -22.32
N VAL A 844 -19.66 12.92 -21.79
CA VAL A 844 -21.03 13.03 -21.23
C VAL A 844 -21.07 13.89 -19.96
N CYS A 845 -20.03 13.84 -19.13
CA CYS A 845 -19.94 14.69 -17.93
C CYS A 845 -19.79 16.17 -18.31
N LYS A 846 -18.90 16.50 -19.26
CA LYS A 846 -18.73 17.87 -19.78
C LYS A 846 -20.01 18.41 -20.43
N GLN A 847 -20.77 17.57 -21.15
CA GLN A 847 -22.07 17.94 -21.74
C GLN A 847 -23.13 18.33 -20.69
N HIS A 848 -23.11 17.73 -19.50
CA HIS A 848 -24.07 18.02 -18.41
C HIS A 848 -23.53 18.98 -17.35
N GLY A 849 -22.30 19.48 -17.54
CA GLY A 849 -21.57 20.30 -16.58
C GLY A 849 -21.34 19.58 -15.25
N VAL A 850 -21.10 18.26 -15.26
CA VAL A 850 -20.81 17.44 -14.08
C VAL A 850 -19.31 17.21 -13.97
N GLU A 851 -18.76 17.32 -12.76
CA GLU A 851 -17.33 17.14 -12.51
C GLU A 851 -17.00 15.65 -12.28
N LEU A 852 -16.26 15.04 -13.21
CA LEU A 852 -15.94 13.61 -13.20
C LEU A 852 -14.68 13.32 -12.37
N THR A 853 -14.77 12.30 -11.51
CA THR A 853 -13.62 11.60 -10.94
C THR A 853 -13.63 10.15 -11.43
N LEU A 854 -12.56 9.69 -12.08
CA LEU A 854 -12.41 8.28 -12.43
C LEU A 854 -11.75 7.52 -11.29
N PHE A 855 -12.38 6.43 -10.87
CA PHE A 855 -11.84 5.48 -9.90
C PHE A 855 -11.32 4.24 -10.62
N HIS A 856 -10.01 4.06 -10.61
CA HIS A 856 -9.36 2.98 -11.32
C HIS A 856 -9.26 1.71 -10.45
N GLY A 857 -9.81 0.59 -10.96
CA GLY A 857 -9.72 -0.73 -10.34
C GLY A 857 -8.36 -1.40 -10.47
N ARG A 858 -8.25 -2.62 -9.90
CA ARG A 858 -7.02 -3.44 -9.91
C ARG A 858 -6.63 -3.92 -11.32
N GLY A 859 -5.33 -4.13 -11.54
CA GLY A 859 -4.75 -4.80 -12.73
C GLY A 859 -4.64 -3.95 -13.99
N GLY A 860 -4.95 -2.65 -13.94
CA GLY A 860 -4.74 -1.75 -15.06
C GLY A 860 -3.29 -1.30 -15.22
N THR A 861 -2.82 -1.17 -16.47
CA THR A 861 -1.63 -0.38 -16.80
C THR A 861 -1.92 1.11 -16.59
N LEU A 862 -1.83 1.58 -15.35
CA LEU A 862 -1.94 3.01 -15.05
C LEU A 862 -0.63 3.76 -15.29
N ALA A 863 -0.23 3.79 -16.55
CA ALA A 863 0.50 4.95 -17.06
C ALA A 863 -0.50 6.13 -17.09
N ILE A 864 -0.53 6.93 -16.01
CA ILE A 864 -1.47 8.06 -15.83
C ILE A 864 -1.38 9.04 -17.02
N LEU A 865 -0.18 9.24 -17.56
CA LEU A 865 0.10 10.07 -18.75
C LEU A 865 -0.46 9.51 -20.07
N SER A 866 -0.89 8.23 -20.08
CA SER A 866 -1.47 7.56 -21.24
C SER A 866 -3.00 7.56 -21.26
N GLN A 867 -3.64 8.05 -20.19
CA GLN A 867 -5.10 8.13 -20.12
C GLN A 867 -5.64 9.18 -21.12
N PRO A 868 -6.92 9.12 -21.51
CA PRO A 868 -7.47 10.08 -22.46
C PRO A 868 -7.45 11.54 -21.96
N PRO A 869 -7.32 12.53 -22.87
CA PRO A 869 -7.40 13.94 -22.53
C PRO A 869 -8.64 14.30 -21.68
N GLY A 870 -8.40 14.98 -20.55
CA GLY A 870 -9.45 15.40 -19.62
C GLY A 870 -10.02 14.30 -18.72
N SER A 871 -9.44 13.09 -18.70
CA SER A 871 -9.80 12.03 -17.75
C SER A 871 -9.10 12.20 -16.39
N VAL A 872 -8.00 12.98 -16.36
CA VAL A 872 -7.19 13.33 -15.18
C VAL A 872 -7.12 14.87 -15.08
N GLU A 873 -8.22 15.52 -14.69
CA GLU A 873 -8.27 16.97 -14.46
C GLU A 873 -7.95 17.29 -12.99
N GLY A 874 -6.67 17.18 -12.61
CA GLY A 874 -6.18 17.37 -11.24
C GLY A 874 -6.55 16.25 -10.26
N ARG A 875 -7.39 15.30 -10.68
CA ARG A 875 -7.98 14.25 -9.84
C ARG A 875 -7.58 12.86 -10.28
N LEU A 876 -7.25 12.01 -9.31
CA LEU A 876 -7.00 10.59 -9.52
C LEU A 876 -7.49 9.81 -8.29
N ARG A 877 -8.34 8.79 -8.50
CA ARG A 877 -8.65 7.79 -7.48
C ARG A 877 -8.18 6.42 -7.97
N ILE A 878 -7.33 5.73 -7.21
CA ILE A 878 -6.70 4.48 -7.65
C ILE A 878 -6.76 3.40 -6.57
N THR A 879 -7.10 2.18 -7.00
CA THR A 879 -7.07 0.99 -6.14
C THR A 879 -5.65 0.44 -6.08
N GLU A 880 -5.00 0.54 -4.92
CA GLU A 880 -3.70 -0.10 -4.70
C GLU A 880 -3.85 -1.55 -4.28
N GLN A 881 -3.33 -2.43 -5.14
CA GLN A 881 -3.26 -3.87 -4.98
C GLN A 881 -2.47 -4.23 -3.72
N GLY A 882 -3.06 -5.00 -2.81
CA GLY A 882 -2.43 -5.31 -1.52
C GLY A 882 -1.09 -6.06 -1.62
N GLU A 883 -0.87 -6.81 -2.71
CA GLU A 883 0.42 -7.40 -3.07
C GLU A 883 1.51 -6.35 -3.36
N MET A 884 1.12 -5.15 -3.79
CA MET A 884 2.00 -4.01 -4.04
C MET A 884 2.09 -3.05 -2.85
N VAL A 885 1.09 -3.01 -1.95
CA VAL A 885 1.03 -2.04 -0.83
C VAL A 885 2.26 -2.10 0.06
N GLN A 886 2.70 -3.30 0.48
CA GLN A 886 3.91 -3.46 1.30
C GLN A 886 5.17 -2.93 0.58
N ALA A 887 5.22 -3.07 -0.74
CA ALA A 887 6.42 -2.76 -1.50
C ALA A 887 6.50 -1.29 -1.95
N LYS A 888 5.35 -0.67 -2.23
CA LYS A 888 5.20 0.76 -2.52
C LYS A 888 5.25 1.63 -1.27
N PHE A 889 4.71 1.13 -0.15
CA PHE A 889 4.45 1.95 1.05
C PHE A 889 4.99 1.37 2.35
N GLY A 890 5.55 0.16 2.40
CA GLY A 890 6.03 -0.44 3.65
C GLY A 890 7.32 0.18 4.21
N VAL A 891 8.09 0.89 3.38
CA VAL A 891 9.30 1.62 3.80
C VAL A 891 9.10 3.13 3.60
N PRO A 892 9.38 3.99 4.61
CA PRO A 892 9.06 5.42 4.53
C PRO A 892 9.68 6.18 3.34
N SER A 893 10.93 5.87 2.99
CA SER A 893 11.61 6.52 1.86
C SER A 893 10.98 6.18 0.51
N VAL A 894 10.66 4.90 0.30
CA VAL A 894 9.96 4.41 -0.89
C VAL A 894 8.56 5.01 -0.96
N ALA A 895 7.85 5.09 0.18
CA ALA A 895 6.54 5.73 0.26
C ALA A 895 6.58 7.21 -0.17
N VAL A 896 7.53 8.02 0.34
CA VAL A 896 7.70 9.42 -0.10
C VAL A 896 7.85 9.51 -1.62
N ARG A 897 8.70 8.66 -2.21
CA ARG A 897 8.94 8.64 -3.66
C ARG A 897 7.71 8.19 -4.45
N GLN A 898 6.98 7.17 -4.00
CA GLN A 898 5.79 6.69 -4.67
C GLN A 898 4.67 7.76 -4.67
N LEU A 899 4.52 8.48 -3.57
CA LEU A 899 3.57 9.60 -3.48
C LEU A 899 3.99 10.80 -4.35
N GLU A 900 5.29 11.08 -4.45
CA GLU A 900 5.85 12.06 -5.39
C GLU A 900 5.53 11.69 -6.85
N VAL A 901 5.71 10.41 -7.21
CA VAL A 901 5.41 9.86 -8.54
C VAL A 901 3.93 10.04 -8.91
N PHE A 902 3.01 9.80 -7.98
CA PHE A 902 1.59 10.04 -8.22
C PHE A 902 1.26 11.51 -8.43
N SER A 903 1.76 12.39 -7.55
CA SER A 903 1.53 13.83 -7.64
C SER A 903 2.04 14.38 -8.97
N ASN A 904 3.29 14.07 -9.35
CA ASN A 904 3.89 14.51 -10.61
C ASN A 904 3.10 13.99 -11.82
N ALA A 905 2.74 12.70 -11.84
CA ALA A 905 2.03 12.12 -12.97
C ALA A 905 0.64 12.76 -13.20
N VAL A 906 -0.08 13.09 -12.12
CA VAL A 906 -1.38 13.78 -12.21
C VAL A 906 -1.20 15.23 -12.64
N LEU A 907 -0.21 15.96 -12.11
CA LEU A 907 0.06 17.35 -12.52
C LEU A 907 0.43 17.44 -14.00
N THR A 908 1.34 16.58 -14.47
CA THR A 908 1.73 16.51 -15.88
C THR A 908 0.53 16.14 -16.77
N ALA A 909 -0.28 15.12 -16.41
CA ALA A 909 -1.47 14.77 -17.18
C ALA A 909 -2.53 15.90 -17.23
N THR A 910 -2.60 16.73 -16.19
CA THR A 910 -3.53 17.88 -16.11
C THR A 910 -3.05 19.08 -16.93
N LEU A 911 -1.76 19.39 -16.88
CA LEU A 911 -1.18 20.63 -17.42
C LEU A 911 -0.59 20.45 -18.82
N GLN A 912 -0.08 19.25 -19.16
CA GLN A 912 0.47 18.90 -20.47
C GLN A 912 -0.43 17.84 -21.11
N VAL A 913 -1.52 18.30 -21.71
CA VAL A 913 -2.51 17.42 -22.36
C VAL A 913 -1.88 16.74 -23.58
N GLY A 914 -1.74 15.41 -23.51
CA GLY A 914 -1.21 14.59 -24.59
C GLY A 914 -2.12 14.58 -25.84
N ALA A 915 -1.54 14.23 -26.99
CA ALA A 915 -2.28 14.12 -28.24
C ALA A 915 -3.33 12.99 -28.19
N ALA A 916 -4.55 13.26 -28.67
CA ALA A 916 -5.57 12.24 -28.87
C ALA A 916 -5.18 11.28 -30.01
N GLY A 917 -5.42 9.99 -29.83
CA GLY A 917 -5.02 8.96 -30.79
C GLY A 917 -5.80 9.04 -32.11
N CYS A 918 -5.11 9.32 -33.23
CA CYS A 918 -5.73 9.44 -34.55
C CYS A 918 -6.10 8.09 -35.22
N CYS A 919 -5.60 6.98 -34.69
CA CYS A 919 -5.42 5.70 -35.40
C CYS A 919 -6.15 4.49 -34.76
N TRP A 920 -7.35 4.71 -34.23
CA TRP A 920 -8.18 3.72 -33.51
C TRP A 920 -8.74 2.52 -34.33
N LEU A 921 -8.72 2.56 -35.67
CA LEU A 921 -9.39 1.55 -36.52
C LEU A 921 -8.83 0.12 -36.40
N VAL A 922 -7.63 -0.05 -35.84
CA VAL A 922 -7.03 -1.37 -35.60
C VAL A 922 -7.61 -2.04 -34.34
N LEU A 923 -7.73 -1.28 -33.24
CA LEU A 923 -8.27 -1.78 -31.97
C LEU A 923 -9.78 -2.07 -32.00
N ARG A 924 -10.45 -1.62 -33.05
CA ARG A 924 -11.89 -1.85 -33.29
C ARG A 924 -12.19 -3.22 -33.93
N GLU A 925 -11.19 -3.95 -34.39
CA GLU A 925 -11.37 -5.30 -34.94
C GLU A 925 -11.67 -6.31 -33.81
N ARG A 926 -12.82 -6.99 -33.88
CA ARG A 926 -13.25 -7.97 -32.88
C ARG A 926 -12.55 -9.34 -33.00
N SER A 927 -11.58 -9.49 -33.90
CA SER A 927 -10.83 -10.75 -34.12
C SER A 927 -10.14 -11.26 -32.86
N GLY A 928 -9.45 -10.37 -32.11
CA GLY A 928 -8.81 -10.75 -30.85
C GLY A 928 -9.79 -11.18 -29.75
N GLN A 929 -10.94 -10.48 -29.65
CA GLN A 929 -12.02 -10.85 -28.73
C GLN A 929 -12.64 -12.21 -29.12
N GLN A 930 -12.90 -12.43 -30.41
CA GLN A 930 -13.44 -13.68 -30.93
C GLN A 930 -12.48 -14.86 -30.69
N ALA A 931 -11.19 -14.68 -30.93
CA ALA A 931 -10.18 -15.69 -30.65
C ALA A 931 -10.07 -16.01 -29.15
N TYR A 932 -10.16 -14.98 -28.28
CA TYR A 932 -10.18 -15.17 -26.83
C TYR A 932 -11.41 -15.98 -26.38
N ARG A 933 -12.61 -15.55 -26.78
CA ARG A 933 -13.87 -16.19 -26.35
C ARG A 933 -14.07 -17.58 -26.96
N GLY A 934 -13.64 -17.76 -28.21
CA GLY A 934 -13.61 -19.03 -28.91
C GLY A 934 -12.86 -20.13 -28.14
N ILE A 935 -11.82 -19.75 -27.39
CA ILE A 935 -11.05 -20.67 -26.53
C ILE A 935 -11.63 -20.71 -25.11
N VAL A 936 -11.89 -19.56 -24.47
CA VAL A 936 -12.19 -19.51 -23.02
C VAL A 936 -13.64 -19.89 -22.69
N PHE A 937 -14.59 -19.68 -23.60
CA PHE A 937 -16.03 -19.89 -23.38
C PHE A 937 -16.69 -20.85 -24.37
N GLU A 938 -16.14 -21.04 -25.56
CA GLU A 938 -16.76 -21.84 -26.64
C GLU A 938 -16.08 -23.22 -26.85
N ASP A 939 -14.79 -23.36 -26.52
CA ASP A 939 -14.09 -24.64 -26.62
C ASP A 939 -14.53 -25.60 -25.48
N PRO A 940 -15.10 -26.78 -25.80
CA PRO A 940 -15.63 -27.70 -24.79
C PRO A 940 -14.56 -28.35 -23.91
N GLN A 941 -13.29 -28.36 -24.34
CA GLN A 941 -12.18 -28.95 -23.59
C GLN A 941 -11.57 -27.94 -22.60
N PHE A 942 -11.76 -26.64 -22.81
CA PHE A 942 -11.03 -25.59 -22.10
C PHE A 942 -11.19 -25.66 -20.57
N ILE A 943 -12.41 -25.86 -20.06
CA ILE A 943 -12.68 -25.90 -18.61
C ILE A 943 -11.94 -27.05 -17.94
N SER A 944 -11.97 -28.25 -18.53
CA SER A 944 -11.30 -29.43 -17.95
C SER A 944 -9.79 -29.35 -18.12
N TYR A 945 -9.31 -28.87 -19.27
CA TYR A 945 -7.89 -28.55 -19.47
C TYR A 945 -7.38 -27.56 -18.41
N PHE A 946 -8.10 -26.46 -18.17
CA PHE A 946 -7.73 -25.45 -17.18
C PHE A 946 -7.63 -26.02 -15.75
N GLN A 947 -8.60 -26.84 -15.33
CA GLN A 947 -8.58 -27.49 -14.01
C GLN A 947 -7.40 -28.47 -13.85
N LYS A 948 -7.01 -29.17 -14.93
CA LYS A 948 -5.93 -30.17 -14.91
C LYS A 948 -4.54 -29.56 -15.10
N ALA A 949 -4.38 -28.62 -16.03
CA ALA A 949 -3.09 -28.00 -16.34
C ALA A 949 -2.63 -27.00 -15.27
N THR A 950 -3.56 -26.39 -14.52
CA THR A 950 -3.25 -25.40 -13.48
C THR A 950 -3.55 -25.93 -12.07
N PRO A 951 -2.99 -25.32 -10.99
CA PRO A 951 -3.35 -25.65 -9.60
C PRO A 951 -4.69 -25.00 -9.15
N GLN A 952 -5.63 -24.68 -10.06
CA GLN A 952 -6.80 -23.86 -9.72
C GLN A 952 -7.64 -24.43 -8.58
N GLU A 953 -7.91 -25.74 -8.59
CA GLU A 953 -8.73 -26.38 -7.55
C GLU A 953 -8.05 -26.25 -6.18
N GLU A 954 -6.74 -26.49 -6.16
CA GLU A 954 -5.92 -26.41 -4.97
C GLU A 954 -5.77 -24.97 -4.44
N LEU A 955 -5.88 -23.94 -5.30
CA LEU A 955 -5.94 -22.54 -4.85
C LEU A 955 -7.11 -22.27 -3.88
N GLY A 956 -8.19 -23.06 -3.95
CA GLY A 956 -9.32 -22.95 -3.03
C GLY A 956 -8.98 -23.35 -1.58
N ASN A 957 -7.95 -24.19 -1.40
CA ASN A 957 -7.50 -24.69 -0.10
C ASN A 957 -6.49 -23.78 0.59
N LEU A 958 -6.00 -22.74 -0.09
CA LEU A 958 -5.07 -21.78 0.48
C LEU A 958 -5.78 -20.92 1.55
N ASN A 959 -5.13 -20.76 2.71
CA ASN A 959 -5.51 -19.82 3.78
C ASN A 959 -5.19 -18.35 3.40
N ILE A 960 -5.53 -17.98 2.16
CA ILE A 960 -5.22 -16.71 1.52
C ILE A 960 -6.44 -15.80 1.53
N GLY A 961 -6.26 -14.59 2.08
CA GLY A 961 -7.29 -13.57 2.18
C GLY A 961 -8.52 -14.02 2.98
N SER A 962 -9.44 -13.09 3.26
CA SER A 962 -10.71 -13.42 3.92
C SER A 962 -11.75 -14.01 2.96
N ARG A 963 -11.56 -13.85 1.65
CA ARG A 963 -12.57 -14.09 0.61
C ARG A 963 -12.67 -15.54 0.12
N PRO A 964 -13.83 -15.99 -0.38
CA PRO A 964 -13.94 -17.17 -1.25
C PRO A 964 -13.33 -16.93 -2.65
N THR A 965 -12.89 -18.00 -3.31
CA THR A 965 -12.27 -17.96 -4.66
C THR A 965 -13.28 -17.90 -5.80
N ARG A 966 -14.53 -18.37 -5.62
CA ARG A 966 -15.63 -18.30 -6.60
C ARG A 966 -16.82 -17.53 -6.03
N ARG A 967 -17.63 -16.89 -6.88
CA ARG A 967 -18.90 -16.21 -6.47
C ARG A 967 -20.05 -17.20 -6.26
N LYS A 968 -20.08 -18.32 -7.00
CA LYS A 968 -21.06 -19.42 -6.87
C LYS A 968 -20.34 -20.78 -6.98
N ALA A 969 -20.98 -21.87 -6.57
CA ALA A 969 -20.40 -23.23 -6.58
C ALA A 969 -20.30 -23.89 -7.98
N THR A 970 -20.75 -23.19 -9.03
CA THR A 970 -20.66 -23.60 -10.44
C THR A 970 -19.20 -23.79 -10.90
N GLN A 971 -19.01 -24.53 -11.99
CA GLN A 971 -17.67 -24.82 -12.54
C GLN A 971 -17.20 -23.85 -13.63
N ASP A 972 -18.05 -22.90 -14.05
CA ASP A 972 -17.80 -22.02 -15.19
C ASP A 972 -16.81 -20.88 -14.89
N VAL A 973 -15.99 -20.50 -15.89
CA VAL A 973 -15.05 -19.36 -15.83
C VAL A 973 -15.73 -18.01 -15.56
N THR A 974 -17.01 -17.87 -15.92
CA THR A 974 -17.84 -16.71 -15.57
C THR A 974 -17.94 -16.52 -14.06
N SER A 975 -18.08 -17.62 -13.30
CA SER A 975 -18.19 -17.63 -11.83
C SER A 975 -16.86 -17.55 -11.09
N LEU A 976 -15.74 -17.77 -11.81
CA LEU A 976 -14.38 -17.59 -11.31
C LEU A 976 -14.00 -16.09 -11.31
N ARG A 977 -13.36 -15.65 -10.23
CA ARG A 977 -12.87 -14.28 -10.07
C ARG A 977 -11.57 -14.03 -10.85
N ALA A 978 -11.33 -12.79 -11.25
CA ALA A 978 -10.13 -12.44 -12.03
C ALA A 978 -8.79 -12.79 -11.33
N ILE A 979 -8.72 -12.74 -9.99
CA ILE A 979 -7.48 -13.05 -9.26
C ILE A 979 -7.12 -14.55 -9.35
N PRO A 980 -7.98 -15.52 -8.94
CA PRO A 980 -7.71 -16.94 -9.17
C PRO A 980 -7.46 -17.29 -10.65
N TRP A 981 -8.14 -16.61 -11.58
CA TRP A 981 -7.93 -16.79 -13.02
C TRP A 981 -6.51 -16.44 -13.46
N ILE A 982 -6.03 -15.22 -13.17
CA ILE A 982 -4.65 -14.80 -13.51
C ILE A 982 -3.65 -15.67 -12.74
N PHE A 983 -3.85 -15.84 -11.44
CA PHE A 983 -2.90 -16.52 -10.56
C PHE A 983 -2.68 -17.99 -10.94
N ALA A 984 -3.73 -18.73 -11.30
CA ALA A 984 -3.62 -20.12 -11.75
C ALA A 984 -2.74 -20.26 -13.00
N TRP A 985 -2.88 -19.37 -13.98
CA TRP A 985 -2.05 -19.39 -15.20
C TRP A 985 -0.62 -18.89 -14.95
N THR A 986 -0.43 -17.94 -14.03
CA THR A 986 0.91 -17.49 -13.61
C THR A 986 1.72 -18.62 -12.98
N GLN A 987 1.10 -19.48 -12.18
CA GLN A 987 1.76 -20.65 -11.59
C GLN A 987 2.34 -21.58 -12.66
N THR A 988 1.61 -21.85 -13.74
CA THR A 988 2.05 -22.75 -14.83
C THR A 988 3.08 -22.18 -15.80
N ARG A 989 3.47 -20.91 -15.64
CA ARG A 989 4.32 -20.15 -16.59
C ARG A 989 3.74 -19.99 -18.01
N LEU A 990 2.48 -20.38 -18.27
CA LEU A 990 1.79 -20.09 -19.54
C LEU A 990 1.24 -18.67 -19.59
N ILE A 991 0.76 -18.13 -18.45
CA ILE A 991 0.24 -16.75 -18.30
C ILE A 991 -0.80 -16.35 -19.36
N LEU A 992 -1.62 -17.32 -19.78
CA LEU A 992 -2.62 -17.22 -20.85
C LEU A 992 -3.48 -15.93 -20.86
N PRO A 993 -3.96 -15.39 -19.71
CA PRO A 993 -4.86 -14.24 -19.70
C PRO A 993 -4.27 -12.93 -20.24
N ALA A 994 -2.94 -12.80 -20.27
CA ALA A 994 -2.27 -11.56 -20.64
C ALA A 994 -2.14 -11.37 -22.16
N TRP A 995 -2.01 -12.48 -22.92
CA TRP A 995 -1.61 -12.45 -24.33
C TRP A 995 -2.60 -13.14 -25.29
N LEU A 996 -3.55 -13.94 -24.79
CA LEU A 996 -4.51 -14.63 -25.65
C LEU A 996 -5.37 -13.65 -26.46
N GLY A 997 -5.45 -13.87 -27.79
CA GLY A 997 -6.15 -13.01 -28.74
C GLY A 997 -5.37 -11.79 -29.24
N VAL A 998 -4.17 -11.51 -28.71
CA VAL A 998 -3.34 -10.36 -29.16
C VAL A 998 -2.81 -10.60 -30.57
N ALA A 999 -2.29 -11.80 -30.87
CA ALA A 999 -1.82 -12.16 -32.21
C ALA A 999 -2.92 -12.02 -33.27
N ASP A 1000 -4.10 -12.58 -32.98
CA ASP A 1000 -5.24 -12.60 -33.90
C ASP A 1000 -5.69 -11.19 -34.31
N ALA A 1001 -5.61 -10.21 -33.40
CA ALA A 1001 -5.87 -8.80 -33.70
C ALA A 1001 -4.73 -8.13 -34.49
N LEU A 1002 -3.48 -8.25 -34.03
CA LEU A 1002 -2.34 -7.58 -34.66
C LEU A 1002 -2.06 -8.12 -36.08
N LEU A 1003 -2.20 -9.43 -36.28
CA LEU A 1003 -1.99 -10.09 -37.57
C LEU A 1003 -3.15 -9.83 -38.55
N ALA A 1004 -4.41 -9.74 -38.08
CA ALA A 1004 -5.54 -9.36 -38.94
C ALA A 1004 -5.38 -7.92 -39.47
N ALA A 1005 -5.01 -6.98 -38.60
CA ALA A 1005 -4.73 -5.61 -38.98
C ALA A 1005 -3.52 -5.49 -39.92
N ALA A 1006 -2.43 -6.21 -39.64
CA ALA A 1006 -1.25 -6.25 -40.52
C ALA A 1006 -1.56 -6.84 -41.90
N SER A 1007 -2.36 -7.92 -41.96
CA SER A 1007 -2.83 -8.54 -43.21
C SER A 1007 -3.75 -7.61 -44.01
N SER A 1008 -4.49 -6.73 -43.32
CA SER A 1008 -5.31 -5.66 -43.90
C SER A 1008 -4.49 -4.43 -44.34
N GLY A 1009 -3.16 -4.55 -44.44
CA GLY A 1009 -2.25 -3.47 -44.86
C GLY A 1009 -1.91 -2.44 -43.77
N LYS A 1010 -2.44 -2.56 -42.55
CA LYS A 1010 -2.28 -1.55 -41.47
C LYS A 1010 -0.98 -1.72 -40.67
N ARG A 1011 0.00 -2.48 -41.16
CA ARG A 1011 1.29 -2.70 -40.47
C ARG A 1011 2.10 -1.42 -40.21
N PRO A 1012 2.20 -0.42 -41.11
CA PRO A 1012 2.89 0.84 -40.81
C PRO A 1012 2.19 1.63 -39.70
N MET A 1013 0.86 1.69 -39.75
CA MET A 1013 0.01 2.35 -38.76
C MET A 1013 0.17 1.74 -37.36
N LEU A 1014 0.31 0.41 -37.25
CA LEU A 1014 0.63 -0.26 -35.98
C LEU A 1014 1.96 0.19 -35.36
N ARG A 1015 2.98 0.47 -36.18
CA ARG A 1015 4.28 0.98 -35.71
C ARG A 1015 4.19 2.44 -35.30
N GLU A 1016 3.55 3.26 -36.12
CA GLU A 1016 3.27 4.66 -35.82
C GLU A 1016 2.52 4.82 -34.48
N MET A 1017 1.53 3.95 -34.21
CA MET A 1017 0.83 3.86 -32.92
C MET A 1017 1.78 3.54 -31.75
N TYR A 1018 2.71 2.60 -31.91
CA TYR A 1018 3.65 2.22 -30.85
C TYR A 1018 4.72 3.30 -30.59
N GLU A 1019 5.14 4.00 -31.63
CA GLU A 1019 6.12 5.08 -31.55
C GLU A 1019 5.53 6.38 -30.97
N HIS A 1020 4.28 6.73 -31.30
CA HIS A 1020 3.71 8.06 -31.05
C HIS A 1020 2.48 8.11 -30.13
N TRP A 1021 1.83 6.98 -29.81
CA TRP A 1021 0.64 6.96 -28.95
C TRP A 1021 0.92 6.26 -27.60
N PRO A 1022 1.09 7.02 -26.49
CA PRO A 1022 1.50 6.46 -25.20
C PRO A 1022 0.62 5.34 -24.67
N PHE A 1023 -0.70 5.37 -24.95
CA PHE A 1023 -1.62 4.30 -24.57
C PHE A 1023 -1.26 2.96 -25.24
N PHE A 1024 -1.01 2.98 -26.55
CA PHE A 1024 -0.71 1.76 -27.30
C PHE A 1024 0.70 1.26 -26.99
N GLN A 1025 1.67 2.17 -26.83
CA GLN A 1025 3.00 1.84 -26.31
C GLN A 1025 2.92 1.13 -24.95
N SER A 1026 2.30 1.76 -23.94
CA SER A 1026 2.16 1.18 -22.60
C SER A 1026 1.36 -0.13 -22.56
N LEU A 1027 0.45 -0.36 -23.50
CA LEU A 1027 -0.29 -1.61 -23.61
C LEU A 1027 0.56 -2.74 -24.20
N ILE A 1028 1.28 -2.48 -25.30
CA ILE A 1028 2.13 -3.48 -25.96
C ILE A 1028 3.34 -3.82 -25.07
N ASP A 1029 4.00 -2.83 -24.46
CA ASP A 1029 5.13 -3.06 -23.54
C ASP A 1029 4.73 -3.92 -22.32
N LEU A 1030 3.51 -3.76 -21.79
CA LEU A 1030 3.02 -4.66 -20.72
C LEU A 1030 2.90 -6.10 -21.22
N ILE A 1031 2.33 -6.28 -22.41
CA ILE A 1031 2.15 -7.61 -23.00
C ILE A 1031 3.54 -8.23 -23.25
N GLU A 1032 4.49 -7.47 -23.79
CA GLU A 1032 5.88 -7.88 -24.00
C GLU A 1032 6.54 -8.31 -22.67
N MET A 1033 6.40 -7.51 -21.62
CA MET A 1033 6.93 -7.79 -20.28
C MET A 1033 6.33 -9.04 -19.66
N VAL A 1034 5.01 -9.23 -19.72
CA VAL A 1034 4.39 -10.45 -19.17
C VAL A 1034 4.82 -11.68 -19.97
N MET A 1035 4.93 -11.57 -21.30
CA MET A 1035 5.42 -12.65 -22.15
C MET A 1035 6.88 -12.99 -21.82
N SER A 1036 7.75 -12.01 -21.53
CA SER A 1036 9.15 -12.27 -21.14
C SER A 1036 9.31 -13.17 -19.89
N LYS A 1037 8.28 -13.29 -19.05
CA LYS A 1037 8.26 -14.16 -17.84
C LYS A 1037 7.74 -15.57 -18.11
N ALA A 1038 7.09 -15.81 -19.25
CA ALA A 1038 6.46 -17.08 -19.59
C ALA A 1038 7.49 -18.12 -20.04
N ASP A 1039 7.28 -19.39 -19.68
CA ASP A 1039 8.15 -20.50 -20.08
C ASP A 1039 7.34 -21.67 -20.62
N MET A 1040 7.46 -21.88 -21.94
CA MET A 1040 6.71 -22.92 -22.66
C MET A 1040 7.23 -24.34 -22.39
N ARG A 1041 8.47 -24.50 -21.89
CA ARG A 1041 9.04 -25.81 -21.48
C ARG A 1041 8.41 -26.24 -20.16
N ILE A 1042 8.32 -25.31 -19.21
CA ILE A 1042 7.61 -25.53 -17.94
C ILE A 1042 6.12 -25.78 -18.21
N ALA A 1043 5.44 -24.94 -19.00
CA ALA A 1043 4.03 -25.16 -19.32
C ALA A 1043 3.77 -26.54 -19.99
N ALA A 1044 4.66 -27.00 -20.87
CA ALA A 1044 4.58 -28.34 -21.45
C ALA A 1044 4.80 -29.48 -20.43
N LEU A 1045 5.57 -29.24 -19.36
CA LEU A 1045 5.76 -30.23 -18.29
C LEU A 1045 4.47 -30.42 -17.46
N TYR A 1046 3.75 -29.33 -17.15
CA TYR A 1046 2.43 -29.42 -16.49
C TYR A 1046 1.47 -30.29 -17.32
N ASP A 1047 1.34 -30.00 -18.62
CA ASP A 1047 0.52 -30.81 -19.54
C ASP A 1047 0.95 -32.28 -19.57
N THR A 1048 2.24 -32.55 -19.78
CA THR A 1048 2.78 -33.91 -19.96
C THR A 1048 2.53 -34.79 -18.75
N VAL A 1049 2.52 -34.21 -17.55
CA VAL A 1049 2.45 -34.94 -16.27
C VAL A 1049 1.05 -34.95 -15.65
N LEU A 1050 0.25 -33.91 -15.86
CA LEU A 1050 -1.06 -33.72 -15.22
C LEU A 1050 -2.26 -33.92 -16.16
N VAL A 1051 -2.09 -33.74 -17.48
CA VAL A 1051 -3.19 -33.83 -18.46
C VAL A 1051 -3.13 -35.18 -19.19
N ALA A 1052 -4.02 -36.09 -18.80
CA ALA A 1052 -4.05 -37.44 -19.36
C ALA A 1052 -4.78 -37.55 -20.72
N ASP A 1053 -5.79 -36.70 -20.97
CA ASP A 1053 -6.55 -36.75 -22.22
C ASP A 1053 -5.71 -36.30 -23.43
N ALA A 1054 -5.99 -36.87 -24.60
CA ALA A 1054 -5.24 -36.57 -25.82
C ALA A 1054 -5.70 -35.28 -26.51
N GLN A 1055 -6.98 -34.92 -26.41
CA GLN A 1055 -7.53 -33.70 -26.99
C GLN A 1055 -7.15 -32.49 -26.13
N GLU A 1056 -7.27 -32.59 -24.80
CA GLU A 1056 -6.82 -31.56 -23.86
C GLU A 1056 -5.32 -31.23 -24.03
N ARG A 1057 -4.47 -32.24 -24.26
CA ARG A 1057 -3.05 -32.02 -24.60
C ARG A 1057 -2.85 -31.37 -25.97
N ALA A 1058 -3.68 -31.69 -26.96
CA ALA A 1058 -3.64 -31.04 -28.27
C ALA A 1058 -4.06 -29.56 -28.19
N LEU A 1059 -5.01 -29.22 -27.31
CA LEU A 1059 -5.35 -27.82 -26.97
C LEU A 1059 -4.16 -27.11 -26.33
N GLY A 1060 -3.52 -27.70 -25.32
CA GLY A 1060 -2.32 -27.13 -24.70
C GLY A 1060 -1.16 -26.90 -25.67
N ASP A 1061 -0.94 -27.83 -26.61
CA ASP A 1061 0.03 -27.66 -27.71
C ASP A 1061 -0.37 -26.53 -28.67
N ALA A 1062 -1.66 -26.38 -29.00
CA ALA A 1062 -2.15 -25.29 -29.84
C ALA A 1062 -1.95 -23.93 -29.14
N LEU A 1063 -2.18 -23.84 -27.83
CA LEU A 1063 -1.91 -22.64 -27.03
C LEU A 1063 -0.42 -22.28 -27.04
N ARG A 1064 0.49 -23.25 -26.86
CA ARG A 1064 1.95 -23.02 -26.94
C ARG A 1064 2.42 -22.56 -28.33
N ARG A 1065 1.76 -22.99 -29.42
CA ARG A 1065 2.04 -22.47 -30.77
C ARG A 1065 1.54 -21.04 -30.93
N ARG A 1066 0.29 -20.77 -30.53
CA ARG A 1066 -0.29 -19.40 -30.51
C ARG A 1066 0.55 -18.41 -29.71
N TYR A 1067 1.20 -18.84 -28.63
CA TYR A 1067 2.15 -18.01 -27.90
C TYR A 1067 3.32 -17.54 -28.79
N GLN A 1068 3.90 -18.43 -29.61
CA GLN A 1068 4.99 -18.09 -30.53
C GLN A 1068 4.52 -17.14 -31.65
N ASP A 1069 3.31 -17.36 -32.18
CA ASP A 1069 2.67 -16.44 -33.13
C ASP A 1069 2.46 -15.05 -32.51
N THR A 1070 2.12 -14.99 -31.22
CA THR A 1070 1.98 -13.75 -30.46
C THR A 1070 3.32 -13.05 -30.27
N VAL A 1071 4.41 -13.77 -29.96
CA VAL A 1071 5.77 -13.19 -29.87
C VAL A 1071 6.14 -12.55 -31.21
N ALA A 1072 5.92 -13.25 -32.32
CA ALA A 1072 6.19 -12.72 -33.65
C ALA A 1072 5.33 -11.48 -33.98
N ALA A 1073 4.06 -11.47 -33.58
CA ALA A 1073 3.15 -10.34 -33.78
C ALA A 1073 3.54 -9.10 -32.95
N VAL A 1074 3.96 -9.28 -31.70
CA VAL A 1074 4.44 -8.18 -30.83
C VAL A 1074 5.74 -7.59 -31.38
N LEU A 1075 6.76 -8.41 -31.66
CA LEU A 1075 8.04 -7.95 -32.21
C LEU A 1075 7.89 -7.28 -33.60
N MET A 1076 6.90 -7.70 -34.40
CA MET A 1076 6.56 -7.02 -35.66
C MET A 1076 6.14 -5.56 -35.45
N VAL A 1077 5.36 -5.30 -34.38
CA VAL A 1077 4.83 -4.00 -33.98
C VAL A 1077 5.89 -3.15 -33.30
N THR A 1078 6.60 -3.68 -32.31
CA THR A 1078 7.62 -2.93 -31.56
C THR A 1078 8.92 -2.72 -32.34
N GLY A 1079 9.20 -3.57 -33.34
CA GLY A 1079 10.44 -3.54 -34.10
C GLY A 1079 11.64 -4.11 -33.34
N HIS A 1080 11.45 -4.64 -32.13
CA HIS A 1080 12.47 -5.28 -31.32
C HIS A 1080 12.95 -6.61 -31.96
N ALA A 1081 14.17 -7.03 -31.63
CA ALA A 1081 14.72 -8.33 -32.04
C ALA A 1081 14.44 -9.44 -31.02
N ARG A 1082 14.28 -9.06 -29.75
CA ARG A 1082 13.93 -9.91 -28.61
C ARG A 1082 12.95 -9.16 -27.71
N LEU A 1083 12.18 -9.91 -26.90
CA LEU A 1083 11.34 -9.31 -25.87
C LEU A 1083 12.20 -8.48 -24.90
N GLU A 1084 11.67 -7.33 -24.46
CA GLU A 1084 12.31 -6.37 -23.56
C GLU A 1084 13.63 -5.78 -24.11
N ASP A 1085 13.78 -5.61 -25.43
CA ASP A 1085 14.93 -4.87 -26.00
C ASP A 1085 14.91 -3.37 -25.65
N ASN A 1086 13.73 -2.80 -25.41
CA ASN A 1086 13.57 -1.47 -24.81
C ASN A 1086 13.95 -1.43 -23.32
N ASN A 1087 14.16 -2.60 -22.67
CA ASN A 1087 14.38 -2.72 -21.23
C ASN A 1087 15.32 -3.88 -20.85
N PRO A 1088 16.63 -3.79 -21.21
CA PRO A 1088 17.61 -4.84 -20.93
C PRO A 1088 17.82 -5.08 -19.42
N THR A 1089 17.54 -4.09 -18.58
CA THR A 1089 17.61 -4.17 -17.12
C THR A 1089 16.58 -5.16 -16.56
N LEU A 1090 15.30 -4.98 -16.90
CA LEU A 1090 14.23 -5.88 -16.45
C LEU A 1090 14.43 -7.30 -16.97
N ARG A 1091 14.86 -7.44 -18.23
CA ARG A 1091 15.22 -8.75 -18.81
C ARG A 1091 16.25 -9.49 -17.95
N ARG A 1092 17.37 -8.82 -17.61
CA ARG A 1092 18.42 -9.42 -16.75
C ARG A 1092 17.91 -9.77 -15.35
N LEU A 1093 16.98 -8.99 -14.79
CA LEU A 1093 16.35 -9.28 -13.49
C LEU A 1093 15.41 -10.50 -13.53
N ILE A 1094 14.70 -10.71 -14.65
CA ILE A 1094 13.89 -11.92 -14.88
C ILE A 1094 14.81 -13.13 -15.07
N GLU A 1095 15.87 -13.00 -15.88
CA GLU A 1095 16.88 -14.03 -16.12
C GLU A 1095 17.58 -14.48 -14.83
N MET A 1096 17.90 -13.56 -13.91
CA MET A 1096 18.49 -13.90 -12.60
C MET A 1096 17.55 -14.68 -11.67
N ARG A 1097 16.23 -14.60 -11.83
CA ARG A 1097 15.27 -15.33 -10.98
C ARG A 1097 14.92 -16.72 -11.49
N ASN A 1098 14.84 -16.89 -12.82
CA ASN A 1098 14.46 -18.17 -13.43
C ASN A 1098 15.20 -19.40 -12.85
N PRO A 1099 16.53 -19.35 -12.58
CA PRO A 1099 17.25 -20.44 -11.92
C PRO A 1099 16.65 -20.94 -10.61
N HIS A 1100 16.01 -20.07 -9.82
CA HIS A 1100 15.35 -20.43 -8.56
C HIS A 1100 13.85 -20.68 -8.72
N VAL A 1101 13.17 -20.12 -9.73
CA VAL A 1101 11.73 -20.35 -9.97
C VAL A 1101 11.49 -21.71 -10.64
N ASP A 1102 12.32 -22.10 -11.61
CA ASP A 1102 12.10 -23.31 -12.40
C ASP A 1102 12.15 -24.62 -11.55
N PRO A 1103 13.07 -24.80 -10.58
CA PRO A 1103 13.03 -25.94 -9.66
C PRO A 1103 11.74 -26.02 -8.85
N ILE A 1104 11.21 -24.88 -8.41
CA ILE A 1104 9.95 -24.80 -7.66
C ILE A 1104 8.78 -25.18 -8.56
N ASN A 1105 8.75 -24.70 -9.81
CA ASN A 1105 7.74 -25.10 -10.80
C ASN A 1105 7.76 -26.61 -11.07
N VAL A 1106 8.94 -27.19 -11.26
CA VAL A 1106 9.10 -28.62 -11.53
C VAL A 1106 8.68 -29.46 -10.33
N MET A 1107 9.06 -29.05 -9.11
CA MET A 1107 8.60 -29.73 -7.89
C MET A 1107 7.09 -29.56 -7.66
N GLN A 1108 6.49 -28.41 -8.03
CA GLN A 1108 5.04 -28.19 -7.97
C GLN A 1108 4.28 -29.19 -8.86
N VAL A 1109 4.78 -29.49 -10.07
CA VAL A 1109 4.18 -30.50 -10.95
C VAL A 1109 4.14 -31.87 -10.26
N GLU A 1110 5.22 -32.27 -9.60
CA GLU A 1110 5.28 -33.56 -8.91
C GLU A 1110 4.38 -33.60 -7.67
N ILE A 1111 4.37 -32.53 -6.87
CA ILE A 1111 3.50 -32.43 -5.70
C ILE A 1111 2.03 -32.46 -6.13
N LEU A 1112 1.63 -31.76 -7.20
CA LEU A 1112 0.27 -31.83 -7.76
C LEU A 1112 -0.08 -33.26 -8.20
N ARG A 1113 0.83 -33.96 -8.91
CA ARG A 1113 0.64 -35.35 -9.33
C ARG A 1113 0.43 -36.29 -8.14
N ARG A 1114 1.21 -36.12 -7.06
CA ARG A 1114 1.09 -36.91 -5.82
C ARG A 1114 -0.20 -36.56 -5.07
N LEU A 1115 -0.50 -35.27 -4.88
CA LEU A 1115 -1.65 -34.78 -4.14
C LEU A 1115 -2.98 -35.16 -4.78
N ARG A 1116 -3.10 -35.07 -6.11
CA ARG A 1116 -4.33 -35.49 -6.84
C ARG A 1116 -4.61 -36.99 -6.74
N ARG A 1117 -3.61 -37.81 -6.37
CA ARG A 1117 -3.77 -39.24 -6.05
C ARG A 1117 -4.00 -39.51 -4.56
N GLN A 1118 -3.68 -38.54 -3.70
CA GLN A 1118 -3.76 -38.62 -2.23
C GLN A 1118 -4.33 -37.31 -1.67
N PRO A 1119 -5.60 -36.96 -1.97
CA PRO A 1119 -6.13 -35.62 -1.72
C PRO A 1119 -6.05 -35.19 -0.26
N ASP A 1120 -6.14 -36.14 0.68
CA ASP A 1120 -6.14 -35.89 2.13
C ASP A 1120 -4.75 -35.79 2.78
N ASN A 1121 -3.67 -35.94 2.00
CA ASN A 1121 -2.31 -35.85 2.53
C ASN A 1121 -1.93 -34.39 2.85
N LEU A 1122 -1.99 -34.02 4.13
CA LEU A 1122 -1.69 -32.67 4.62
C LEU A 1122 -0.26 -32.21 4.32
N GLN A 1123 0.75 -33.11 4.33
CA GLN A 1123 2.13 -32.74 4.01
C GLN A 1123 2.30 -32.38 2.53
N LEU A 1124 1.61 -33.09 1.63
CA LEU A 1124 1.57 -32.73 0.21
C LEU A 1124 0.81 -31.41 -0.04
N ARG A 1125 -0.24 -31.13 0.75
CA ARG A 1125 -0.92 -29.83 0.71
C ARG A 1125 0.04 -28.71 1.14
N ASP A 1126 0.70 -28.83 2.29
CA ASP A 1126 1.65 -27.82 2.80
C ASP A 1126 2.81 -27.60 1.81
N ALA A 1127 3.38 -28.67 1.26
CA ALA A 1127 4.42 -28.59 0.21
C ALA A 1127 3.93 -27.83 -1.03
N LEU A 1128 2.69 -28.07 -1.47
CA LEU A 1128 2.09 -27.34 -2.58
C LEU A 1128 1.97 -25.85 -2.25
N LEU A 1129 1.51 -25.49 -1.05
CA LEU A 1129 1.36 -24.07 -0.67
C LEU A 1129 2.73 -23.36 -0.71
N LEU A 1130 3.80 -24.00 -0.23
CA LEU A 1130 5.17 -23.46 -0.32
C LEU A 1130 5.60 -23.22 -1.77
N THR A 1131 5.34 -24.16 -2.70
CA THR A 1131 5.67 -23.93 -4.12
C THR A 1131 4.88 -22.77 -4.72
N ILE A 1132 3.59 -22.65 -4.36
CA ILE A 1132 2.72 -21.58 -4.84
C ILE A 1132 3.25 -20.20 -4.40
N ASN A 1133 3.78 -20.11 -3.17
CA ASN A 1133 4.42 -18.91 -2.64
C ASN A 1133 5.70 -18.56 -3.42
N GLY A 1134 6.58 -19.55 -3.62
CA GLY A 1134 7.86 -19.38 -4.30
C GLY A 1134 7.69 -18.89 -5.74
N VAL A 1135 6.80 -19.53 -6.51
CA VAL A 1135 6.50 -19.11 -7.89
C VAL A 1135 5.86 -17.71 -7.89
N ALA A 1136 4.94 -17.40 -6.97
CA ALA A 1136 4.33 -16.07 -6.89
C ALA A 1136 5.37 -14.96 -6.58
N ALA A 1137 6.31 -15.23 -5.66
CA ALA A 1137 7.37 -14.31 -5.29
C ALA A 1137 8.34 -14.03 -6.45
N GLY A 1138 8.69 -15.06 -7.23
CA GLY A 1138 9.53 -14.90 -8.42
C GLY A 1138 8.84 -14.15 -9.56
N MET A 1139 7.58 -14.50 -9.86
CA MET A 1139 6.82 -13.99 -11.01
C MET A 1139 6.31 -12.55 -10.81
N ARG A 1140 5.91 -12.18 -9.59
CA ARG A 1140 5.30 -10.87 -9.26
C ARG A 1140 4.12 -10.52 -10.18
N ASN A 1141 4.06 -9.27 -10.66
CA ASN A 1141 3.01 -8.74 -11.53
C ASN A 1141 2.92 -9.48 -12.88
N THR A 1142 1.72 -9.95 -13.24
CA THR A 1142 1.49 -10.79 -14.43
C THR A 1142 0.16 -10.53 -15.16
N GLY A 1143 -0.61 -9.52 -14.74
CA GLY A 1143 -1.88 -9.12 -15.35
C GLY A 1143 -2.47 -7.86 -14.73
#